data_AF-A0A7V7D5B4-F1
#
_entry.id   AF-A0A7V7D5B4-F1
#
_cell.length_a   1.000
_cell.length_b   1.000
_cell.length_c   1.000
_cell.angle_alpha   90.00
_cell.angle_beta   90.00
_cell.angle_gamma   90.00
#
_symmetry.space_group_name_H-M   'P 1'
#
loop_
_entity.id
_entity.type
_entity.pdbx_description
1 polymer ?
#
loop_
_entity_poly.entity_id
_entity_poly.type
_entity_poly.pdbx_seq_one_letter_code
_entity_poly.pdbx_strand_id
1 'polypeptide(L)'
;MKGLNHVTVLILLTFSLSLPAQGKEIKNRGDESRYWADAMAKVHERFSGEKGTFAHFGDSITVTLAFWTPLLYSRKNAPEEMEQAYQLVKKYLKKECWRDWKGPQFGNEGRMTIRWAHKNIDKWLSRLKPEVALIMFGTNDLTSVGLEEYKMKTREVVQKCLDNGTVVILSTIPPRHGLAEKAALYADAVRKIAREMKVPFTDFHTEILKCRPADWDGALDKFAQYRGYDVPTLLARDGVHPSHPKKYSDDYSDEALKCCGFSLRNYLVLMKYADALRTLDLVSPAKGKTATAKPQAQQRGIINPPAQPWFPKAPPLPRPAGQIIEVSSVQGLIKAVDQIIPGGTILLADGHYLMPHYIELKTDNVSLRGASGHRERVVIDGARSRDGELIGVRGCSGVTIADLTIQNTQYNGFKINSETNVQKLTIYNCIIHNIWQRGVKGVKVPKENREAVRPKHCRVQYCLFYNDRPKRLSDDPRDIAGGNYVGGIDLMYAKNWVISDNVFIGIQGRTREARGAIFIWFDSQDCVIERNVIIDCDAGICLGNPHRADGINTHCLRCVVRNNFITRATEGGIVPVYTQDCKILNNTIHEPDSRLGRLIRIVFDNDGLLVANNLLSGPKIRNESDSNIRFVGNVEKELTNVLVNPSHGNLHLTTQAADAINRAEPRSDVTGDIDGEPRGTKPDIGADELAS
;
A
#
# COMPACT_ATOMS: atom_id res chain seq x y z
N MET A 1 -43.19 29.10 -23.79
CA MET A 1 -43.14 27.65 -23.53
C MET A 1 -41.73 27.32 -23.07
N LYS A 2 -41.60 26.86 -21.83
CA LYS A 2 -40.34 26.68 -21.09
C LYS A 2 -39.79 25.28 -21.35
N GLY A 3 -38.48 25.17 -21.60
CA GLY A 3 -37.72 23.92 -21.55
C GLY A 3 -36.90 23.89 -20.26
N LEU A 4 -37.15 22.88 -19.42
CA LEU A 4 -36.56 22.68 -18.10
C LEU A 4 -35.50 21.57 -18.22
N ASN A 5 -34.23 21.87 -17.91
CA ASN A 5 -33.21 20.87 -17.61
C ASN A 5 -33.23 20.62 -16.10
N HIS A 6 -33.48 19.38 -15.68
CA HIS A 6 -33.38 18.96 -14.28
C HIS A 6 -31.98 18.44 -13.97
N VAL A 7 -31.27 19.20 -13.14
CA VAL A 7 -30.13 18.75 -12.35
C VAL A 7 -30.67 18.13 -11.07
N THR A 8 -30.39 16.86 -10.82
CA THR A 8 -30.74 16.19 -9.57
C THR A 8 -29.73 16.57 -8.49
N VAL A 9 -30.15 17.45 -7.58
CA VAL A 9 -29.45 17.77 -6.32
C VAL A 9 -29.86 16.74 -5.27
N LEU A 10 -28.90 15.97 -4.74
CA LEU A 10 -29.13 15.05 -3.63
C LEU A 10 -28.90 15.77 -2.30
N ILE A 11 -29.99 16.07 -1.60
CA ILE A 11 -30.01 16.71 -0.27
C ILE A 11 -29.74 15.63 0.80
N LEU A 12 -28.69 15.81 1.61
CA LEU A 12 -28.44 15.03 2.83
C LEU A 12 -29.38 15.51 3.94
N LEU A 13 -30.28 14.64 4.40
CA LEU A 13 -31.06 14.82 5.62
C LEU A 13 -30.50 13.88 6.71
N THR A 14 -29.90 14.48 7.74
CA THR A 14 -29.46 13.80 8.96
C THR A 14 -30.65 13.56 9.88
N PHE A 15 -31.03 12.30 10.09
CA PHE A 15 -31.92 11.90 11.19
C PHE A 15 -31.12 11.14 12.25
N SER A 16 -30.99 11.79 13.41
CA SER A 16 -30.56 11.20 14.68
C SER A 16 -31.70 10.40 15.29
N LEU A 17 -31.55 9.09 15.40
CA LEU A 17 -32.43 8.21 16.16
C LEU A 17 -31.59 7.36 17.13
N SER A 18 -31.77 7.63 18.41
CA SER A 18 -31.23 6.91 19.56
C SER A 18 -32.08 5.68 19.86
N LEU A 19 -31.53 4.47 19.89
CA LEU A 19 -32.13 3.24 20.44
C LEU A 19 -31.01 2.26 20.87
N PRO A 20 -31.29 1.30 21.78
CA PRO A 20 -30.44 1.00 22.94
C PRO A 20 -29.51 -0.20 22.76
N ALA A 21 -28.55 -0.27 23.68
CA ALA A 21 -27.56 -1.32 23.81
C ALA A 21 -28.17 -2.71 23.99
N GLN A 22 -27.73 -3.65 23.15
CA GLN A 22 -27.66 -5.07 23.51
C GLN A 22 -26.36 -5.64 22.96
N GLY A 23 -25.46 -5.96 23.90
CA GLY A 23 -24.10 -6.40 23.61
C GLY A 23 -24.05 -7.77 22.97
N LYS A 24 -23.13 -7.89 22.01
CA LYS A 24 -22.35 -9.11 21.77
C LYS A 24 -20.94 -8.68 21.40
N GLU A 25 -19.99 -9.11 22.23
CA GLU A 25 -18.56 -8.85 22.14
C GLU A 25 -18.01 -9.12 20.73
N ILE A 26 -17.31 -8.14 20.14
CA ILE A 26 -16.52 -8.35 18.93
C ILE A 26 -15.04 -8.27 19.32
N LYS A 27 -14.41 -9.44 19.44
CA LYS A 27 -12.97 -9.63 19.74
C LYS A 27 -12.09 -9.26 18.53
N ASN A 28 -11.18 -8.32 18.75
CA ASN A 28 -9.81 -8.12 18.20
C ASN A 28 -9.53 -8.39 16.70
N ARG A 29 -9.07 -7.36 15.96
CA ARG A 29 -8.60 -7.45 14.54
C ARG A 29 -7.13 -7.07 14.30
N GLY A 30 -6.24 -7.40 15.22
CA GLY A 30 -4.79 -7.18 15.08
C GLY A 30 -4.05 -8.05 14.08
N ASP A 31 -4.73 -8.59 13.07
CA ASP A 31 -4.36 -9.89 12.51
C ASP A 31 -4.47 -9.95 10.98
N GLU A 32 -4.86 -8.93 10.21
CA GLU A 32 -5.21 -9.18 8.78
C GLU A 32 -4.06 -9.65 7.85
N SER A 33 -2.76 -9.44 8.15
CA SER A 33 -1.67 -10.07 7.37
C SER A 33 -1.46 -11.55 7.71
N ARG A 34 -1.93 -11.98 8.89
CA ARG A 34 -1.78 -13.32 9.45
C ARG A 34 -3.02 -13.78 10.20
N TYR A 35 -4.21 -13.49 9.68
CA TYR A 35 -5.51 -13.65 10.37
C TYR A 35 -5.84 -15.10 10.75
N TRP A 36 -5.02 -15.98 10.21
CA TRP A 36 -5.03 -17.42 10.30
C TRP A 36 -3.97 -17.98 11.26
N ALA A 37 -2.96 -17.22 11.68
CA ALA A 37 -1.78 -17.73 12.40
C ALA A 37 -2.15 -18.42 13.71
N ASP A 38 -2.87 -17.73 14.60
CA ASP A 38 -3.30 -18.31 15.89
C ASP A 38 -4.25 -19.51 15.69
N ALA A 39 -5.11 -19.43 14.67
CA ALA A 39 -6.06 -20.49 14.35
C ALA A 39 -5.34 -21.73 13.82
N MET A 40 -4.38 -21.55 12.91
CA MET A 40 -3.60 -22.61 12.31
C MET A 40 -2.57 -23.19 13.26
N ALA A 41 -2.01 -22.39 14.20
CA ALA A 41 -1.19 -22.91 15.28
C ALA A 41 -1.99 -23.91 16.14
N LYS A 42 -3.22 -23.56 16.53
CA LYS A 42 -4.12 -24.48 17.27
C LYS A 42 -4.54 -25.70 16.48
N VAL A 43 -4.70 -25.57 15.16
CA VAL A 43 -4.95 -26.71 14.28
C VAL A 43 -3.72 -27.63 14.27
N HIS A 44 -2.54 -27.04 14.06
CA HIS A 44 -1.27 -27.75 13.99
C HIS A 44 -0.87 -28.42 15.32
N GLU A 45 -1.26 -27.87 16.47
CA GLU A 45 -1.11 -28.53 17.79
C GLU A 45 -1.76 -29.92 17.85
N ARG A 46 -2.82 -30.15 17.06
CA ARG A 46 -3.50 -31.45 16.94
C ARG A 46 -2.92 -32.34 15.84
N PHE A 47 -1.96 -31.83 15.07
CA PHE A 47 -1.36 -32.56 13.97
C PHE A 47 -0.56 -33.76 14.50
N SER A 48 -0.92 -34.95 14.03
CA SER A 48 -0.29 -36.22 14.42
C SER A 48 0.27 -37.01 13.23
N GLY A 49 0.28 -36.39 12.05
CA GLY A 49 0.85 -36.96 10.82
C GLY A 49 2.37 -36.77 10.73
N GLU A 50 2.90 -36.95 9.52
CA GLU A 50 4.33 -36.78 9.27
C GLU A 50 4.66 -35.32 8.96
N LYS A 51 5.57 -34.73 9.74
CA LYS A 51 6.06 -33.37 9.51
C LYS A 51 6.82 -33.25 8.19
N GLY A 52 6.75 -32.09 7.56
CA GLY A 52 7.33 -31.81 6.25
C GLY A 52 6.48 -32.32 5.08
N THR A 53 5.25 -32.78 5.31
CA THR A 53 4.35 -33.21 4.24
C THR A 53 3.46 -32.07 3.74
N PHE A 54 3.34 -31.93 2.42
CA PHE A 54 2.51 -30.92 1.76
C PHE A 54 1.66 -31.57 0.67
N ALA A 55 0.36 -31.71 0.92
CA ALA A 55 -0.58 -32.26 -0.06
C ALA A 55 -1.16 -31.17 -0.96
N HIS A 56 -1.41 -31.54 -2.21
CA HIS A 56 -2.10 -30.66 -3.17
C HIS A 56 -3.42 -31.31 -3.57
N PHE A 57 -4.55 -30.69 -3.18
CA PHE A 57 -5.88 -31.12 -3.58
C PHE A 57 -6.44 -30.18 -4.65
N GLY A 58 -6.80 -30.73 -5.81
CA GLY A 58 -7.33 -29.90 -6.89
C GLY A 58 -7.60 -30.65 -8.19
N ASP A 59 -7.85 -29.88 -9.25
CA ASP A 59 -8.20 -30.39 -10.57
C ASP A 59 -6.98 -30.57 -11.50
N SER A 60 -7.20 -30.48 -12.82
CA SER A 60 -6.17 -30.61 -13.86
C SER A 60 -5.04 -29.59 -13.71
N ILE A 61 -5.35 -28.40 -13.18
CA ILE A 61 -4.34 -27.36 -12.94
C ILE A 61 -3.41 -27.80 -11.80
N THR A 62 -3.87 -28.65 -10.88
CA THR A 62 -3.08 -29.14 -9.73
C THR A 62 -2.34 -30.45 -10.01
N VAL A 63 -2.91 -31.39 -10.77
CA VAL A 63 -2.27 -32.71 -11.03
C VAL A 63 -1.06 -32.62 -11.98
N THR A 64 -1.04 -31.64 -12.88
CA THR A 64 0.04 -31.46 -13.85
C THR A 64 1.43 -31.30 -13.22
N LEU A 65 2.46 -31.81 -13.91
CA LEU A 65 3.87 -31.63 -13.53
C LEU A 65 4.40 -30.22 -13.83
N ALA A 66 3.65 -29.36 -14.53
CA ALA A 66 3.99 -27.94 -14.64
C ALA A 66 3.78 -27.19 -13.31
N PHE A 67 2.96 -27.75 -12.40
CA PHE A 67 2.72 -27.20 -11.07
C PHE A 67 3.57 -27.89 -10.01
N TRP A 68 4.27 -27.07 -9.22
CA TRP A 68 5.14 -27.40 -8.08
C TRP A 68 6.43 -28.15 -8.42
N THR A 69 6.36 -29.18 -9.25
CA THR A 69 7.51 -30.03 -9.60
C THR A 69 8.72 -29.29 -10.21
N PRO A 70 8.57 -28.26 -11.07
CA PRO A 70 9.73 -27.63 -11.69
C PRO A 70 10.64 -26.88 -10.71
N LEU A 71 10.07 -26.40 -9.58
CA LEU A 71 10.82 -25.75 -8.50
C LEU A 71 11.95 -26.64 -7.96
N LEU A 72 11.83 -27.97 -8.04
CA LEU A 72 12.86 -28.89 -7.60
C LEU A 72 14.12 -28.81 -8.49
N TYR A 73 13.96 -28.49 -9.77
CA TYR A 73 15.01 -28.60 -10.78
C TYR A 73 15.59 -27.24 -11.19
N SER A 74 14.73 -26.28 -11.56
CA SER A 74 15.16 -25.02 -12.18
C SER A 74 14.34 -23.84 -11.66
N ARG A 75 15.03 -22.71 -11.41
CA ARG A 75 14.48 -21.43 -10.95
C ARG A 75 15.29 -20.29 -11.55
N LYS A 76 15.26 -20.16 -12.88
CA LYS A 76 16.03 -19.16 -13.63
C LYS A 76 15.55 -17.76 -13.24
N ASN A 77 16.49 -16.83 -13.06
CA ASN A 77 16.20 -15.43 -12.75
C ASN A 77 15.27 -15.23 -11.54
N ALA A 78 15.25 -16.18 -10.60
CA ALA A 78 14.44 -16.05 -9.40
C ALA A 78 14.95 -14.91 -8.51
N PRO A 79 14.07 -14.04 -8.00
CA PRO A 79 14.47 -13.00 -7.07
C PRO A 79 14.98 -13.63 -5.77
N GLU A 80 15.84 -12.91 -5.06
CA GLU A 80 16.50 -13.42 -3.84
C GLU A 80 15.50 -13.94 -2.81
N GLU A 81 14.38 -13.23 -2.61
CA GLU A 81 13.32 -13.62 -1.68
C GLU A 81 12.71 -15.00 -2.02
N MET A 82 12.55 -15.29 -3.31
CA MET A 82 12.03 -16.57 -3.78
C MET A 82 13.06 -17.68 -3.54
N GLU A 83 14.34 -17.44 -3.78
CA GLU A 83 15.37 -18.44 -3.52
C GLU A 83 15.48 -18.72 -2.01
N GLN A 84 15.37 -17.70 -1.15
CA GLN A 84 15.30 -17.89 0.30
C GLN A 84 14.07 -18.71 0.73
N ALA A 85 12.90 -18.44 0.13
CA ALA A 85 11.68 -19.23 0.36
C ALA A 85 11.87 -20.69 -0.11
N TYR A 86 12.47 -20.90 -1.28
CA TYR A 86 12.80 -22.23 -1.79
C TYR A 86 13.75 -22.97 -0.86
N GLN A 87 14.84 -22.35 -0.38
CA GLN A 87 15.79 -23.01 0.50
C GLN A 87 15.15 -23.45 1.82
N LEU A 88 14.27 -22.62 2.40
CA LEU A 88 13.49 -22.98 3.58
C LEU A 88 12.61 -24.20 3.30
N VAL A 89 11.84 -24.16 2.21
CA VAL A 89 10.92 -25.23 1.83
C VAL A 89 11.67 -26.51 1.49
N LYS A 90 12.77 -26.45 0.74
CA LYS A 90 13.63 -27.59 0.38
C LYS A 90 14.21 -28.28 1.60
N LYS A 91 14.62 -27.51 2.61
CA LYS A 91 15.16 -28.06 3.87
C LYS A 91 14.12 -28.83 4.66
N TYR A 92 12.84 -28.45 4.57
CA TYR A 92 11.77 -28.99 5.40
C TYR A 92 10.90 -30.05 4.71
N LEU A 93 10.62 -29.84 3.42
CA LEU A 93 9.64 -30.61 2.66
C LEU A 93 10.17 -32.00 2.31
N LYS A 94 9.33 -33.01 2.55
CA LYS A 94 9.57 -34.40 2.17
C LYS A 94 9.68 -34.55 0.65
N LYS A 95 10.56 -35.45 0.22
CA LYS A 95 10.91 -35.66 -1.20
C LYS A 95 9.67 -35.96 -2.05
N GLU A 96 8.79 -36.79 -1.53
CA GLU A 96 7.61 -37.32 -2.20
C GLU A 96 6.59 -36.20 -2.53
N CYS A 97 6.58 -35.13 -1.73
CA CYS A 97 5.67 -33.99 -1.91
C CYS A 97 6.06 -33.05 -3.06
N TRP A 98 7.27 -33.18 -3.63
CA TRP A 98 7.70 -32.36 -4.78
C TRP A 98 7.10 -32.82 -6.11
N ARG A 99 6.96 -34.14 -6.29
CA ARG A 99 6.61 -34.72 -7.59
C ARG A 99 5.70 -35.94 -7.49
N ASP A 100 5.82 -36.75 -6.45
CA ASP A 100 5.28 -38.12 -6.46
C ASP A 100 3.80 -38.17 -6.06
N TRP A 101 3.31 -37.18 -5.31
CA TRP A 101 1.90 -37.08 -4.89
C TRP A 101 1.01 -36.47 -5.97
N LYS A 102 0.97 -37.11 -7.15
CA LYS A 102 0.10 -36.74 -8.28
C LYS A 102 -0.85 -37.88 -8.66
N GLY A 103 -2.12 -37.56 -8.88
CA GLY A 103 -3.16 -38.50 -9.26
C GLY A 103 -4.27 -38.66 -8.22
N PRO A 104 -5.33 -39.43 -8.55
CA PRO A 104 -6.59 -39.44 -7.83
C PRO A 104 -6.46 -39.98 -6.40
N GLN A 105 -5.51 -40.89 -6.17
CA GLN A 105 -5.18 -41.41 -4.85
C GLN A 105 -4.49 -40.37 -3.94
N PHE A 106 -3.98 -39.28 -4.50
CA PHE A 106 -3.34 -38.17 -3.79
C PHE A 106 -4.22 -36.90 -3.74
N GLY A 107 -5.46 -36.98 -4.24
CA GLY A 107 -6.44 -35.90 -4.16
C GLY A 107 -6.32 -34.82 -5.24
N ASN A 108 -5.57 -35.09 -6.31
CA ASN A 108 -5.53 -34.22 -7.49
C ASN A 108 -5.73 -35.01 -8.78
N GLU A 109 -6.72 -34.62 -9.58
CA GLU A 109 -7.05 -35.27 -10.85
C GLU A 109 -7.82 -34.33 -11.78
N GLY A 110 -7.59 -34.44 -13.08
CA GLY A 110 -8.28 -33.65 -14.09
C GLY A 110 -9.79 -33.83 -14.07
N ARG A 111 -10.52 -32.79 -14.52
CA ARG A 111 -11.99 -32.76 -14.65
C ARG A 111 -12.78 -32.88 -13.33
N MET A 112 -12.10 -33.00 -12.19
CA MET A 112 -12.75 -33.12 -10.89
C MET A 112 -13.22 -31.76 -10.35
N THR A 113 -14.23 -31.82 -9.48
CA THR A 113 -14.90 -30.67 -8.86
C THR A 113 -14.82 -30.76 -7.33
N ILE A 114 -15.31 -29.75 -6.62
CA ILE A 114 -15.39 -29.81 -5.16
C ILE A 114 -16.27 -30.97 -4.65
N ARG A 115 -17.24 -31.46 -5.45
CA ARG A 115 -18.02 -32.66 -5.10
C ARG A 115 -17.13 -33.89 -4.93
N TRP A 116 -16.14 -34.03 -5.80
CA TRP A 116 -15.18 -35.13 -5.74
C TRP A 116 -14.27 -35.01 -4.52
N ALA A 117 -13.79 -33.80 -4.22
CA ALA A 117 -13.04 -33.54 -3.00
C ALA A 117 -13.86 -33.88 -1.73
N HIS A 118 -15.09 -33.37 -1.66
CA HIS A 118 -16.00 -33.62 -0.54
C HIS A 118 -16.25 -35.12 -0.30
N LYS A 119 -16.36 -35.92 -1.37
CA LYS A 119 -16.56 -37.36 -1.29
C LYS A 119 -15.33 -38.14 -0.81
N ASN A 120 -14.12 -37.64 -1.04
CA ASN A 120 -12.89 -38.43 -0.89
C ASN A 120 -11.88 -37.89 0.14
N ILE A 121 -12.09 -36.69 0.66
CA ILE A 121 -11.11 -36.01 1.53
C ILE A 121 -10.70 -36.85 2.74
N ASP A 122 -11.62 -37.59 3.37
CA ASP A 122 -11.31 -38.45 4.51
C ASP A 122 -10.30 -39.57 4.15
N LYS A 123 -10.43 -40.13 2.94
CA LYS A 123 -9.50 -41.15 2.43
C LYS A 123 -8.11 -40.57 2.20
N TRP A 124 -8.03 -39.35 1.68
CA TRP A 124 -6.74 -38.69 1.43
C TRP A 124 -6.06 -38.24 2.72
N LEU A 125 -6.81 -37.69 3.69
CA LEU A 125 -6.27 -37.32 5.00
C LEU A 125 -5.75 -38.56 5.75
N SER A 126 -6.49 -39.67 5.70
CA SER A 126 -6.04 -40.95 6.28
C SER A 126 -4.76 -41.49 5.62
N ARG A 127 -4.69 -41.43 4.28
CA ARG A 127 -3.56 -41.94 3.48
C ARG A 127 -2.31 -41.08 3.60
N LEU A 128 -2.46 -39.77 3.43
CA LEU A 128 -1.34 -38.84 3.27
C LEU A 128 -0.91 -38.20 4.59
N LYS A 129 -1.83 -38.12 5.56
CA LYS A 129 -1.64 -37.44 6.86
C LYS A 129 -0.88 -36.11 6.73
N PRO A 130 -1.34 -35.18 5.87
CA PRO A 130 -0.54 -34.04 5.48
C PRO A 130 -0.46 -33.00 6.59
N GLU A 131 0.73 -32.46 6.83
CA GLU A 131 0.93 -31.33 7.76
C GLU A 131 0.30 -30.06 7.22
N VAL A 132 0.50 -29.81 5.92
CA VAL A 132 -0.12 -28.71 5.19
C VAL A 132 -0.82 -29.24 3.95
N ALA A 133 -1.97 -28.67 3.58
CA ALA A 133 -2.68 -28.98 2.34
C ALA A 133 -3.04 -27.70 1.57
N LEU A 134 -2.62 -27.62 0.30
CA LEU A 134 -3.13 -26.63 -0.65
C LEU A 134 -4.42 -27.15 -1.28
N ILE A 135 -5.47 -26.32 -1.30
CA ILE A 135 -6.75 -26.68 -1.92
C ILE A 135 -7.10 -25.66 -3.02
N MET A 136 -7.31 -26.17 -4.24
CA MET A 136 -7.78 -25.39 -5.38
C MET A 136 -8.72 -26.23 -6.27
N PHE A 137 -10.02 -26.01 -6.09
CA PHE A 137 -11.08 -26.49 -6.98
C PHE A 137 -11.92 -25.29 -7.43
N GLY A 138 -12.66 -25.43 -8.53
CA GLY A 138 -13.56 -24.39 -9.02
C GLY A 138 -13.62 -24.32 -10.54
N THR A 139 -12.54 -24.65 -11.26
CA THR A 139 -12.46 -24.43 -12.70
C THR A 139 -13.49 -25.26 -13.46
N ASN A 140 -13.65 -26.54 -13.07
CA ASN A 140 -14.69 -27.44 -13.59
C ASN A 140 -16.07 -27.18 -12.96
N ASP A 141 -16.09 -26.68 -11.72
CA ASP A 141 -17.31 -26.35 -10.98
C ASP A 141 -18.11 -25.25 -11.67
N LEU A 142 -17.44 -24.30 -12.34
CA LEU A 142 -18.08 -23.22 -13.10
C LEU A 142 -19.18 -23.71 -14.06
N THR A 143 -19.10 -24.93 -14.56
CA THR A 143 -20.09 -25.50 -15.49
C THR A 143 -20.94 -26.63 -14.88
N SER A 144 -20.64 -27.12 -13.68
CA SER A 144 -21.19 -28.39 -13.19
C SER A 144 -21.68 -28.38 -11.73
N VAL A 145 -21.32 -27.35 -10.96
CA VAL A 145 -21.71 -27.18 -9.55
C VAL A 145 -22.26 -25.77 -9.39
N GLY A 146 -23.33 -25.58 -8.60
CA GLY A 146 -23.86 -24.25 -8.30
C GLY A 146 -22.99 -23.51 -7.27
N LEU A 147 -22.98 -22.18 -7.28
CA LEU A 147 -22.11 -21.38 -6.40
C LEU A 147 -22.33 -21.66 -4.91
N GLU A 148 -23.59 -21.82 -4.49
CA GLU A 148 -23.92 -22.11 -3.08
C GLU A 148 -23.49 -23.52 -2.66
N GLU A 149 -23.70 -24.51 -3.52
CA GLU A 149 -23.19 -25.86 -3.28
C GLU A 149 -21.65 -25.86 -3.22
N TYR A 150 -21.01 -25.12 -4.12
CA TYR A 150 -19.55 -24.98 -4.14
C TYR A 150 -19.03 -24.38 -2.83
N LYS A 151 -19.66 -23.30 -2.34
CA LYS A 151 -19.31 -22.68 -1.05
C LYS A 151 -19.43 -23.66 0.11
N MET A 152 -20.58 -24.34 0.19
CA MET A 152 -20.87 -25.33 1.24
C MET A 152 -19.80 -26.43 1.25
N LYS A 153 -19.59 -27.09 0.11
CA LYS A 153 -18.64 -28.21 0.00
C LYS A 153 -17.20 -27.80 0.21
N THR A 154 -16.83 -26.60 -0.22
CA THR A 154 -15.49 -26.06 0.04
C THR A 154 -15.27 -25.91 1.54
N ARG A 155 -16.25 -25.38 2.29
CA ARG A 155 -16.16 -25.30 3.76
C ARG A 155 -16.04 -26.67 4.41
N GLU A 156 -16.87 -27.63 4.00
CA GLU A 156 -16.85 -28.99 4.54
C GLU A 156 -15.50 -29.68 4.30
N VAL A 157 -14.93 -29.54 3.10
CA VAL A 157 -13.59 -30.09 2.78
C VAL A 157 -12.50 -29.42 3.62
N VAL A 158 -12.52 -28.09 3.73
CA VAL A 158 -11.55 -27.36 4.56
C VAL A 158 -11.69 -27.78 6.02
N GLN A 159 -12.91 -27.87 6.55
CA GLN A 159 -13.16 -28.22 7.94
C GLN A 159 -12.59 -29.61 8.26
N LYS A 160 -12.83 -30.60 7.40
CA LYS A 160 -12.26 -31.95 7.57
C LYS A 160 -10.73 -31.96 7.64
N CYS A 161 -10.06 -31.09 6.88
CA CYS A 161 -8.60 -30.93 6.99
C CYS A 161 -8.20 -30.34 8.34
N LEU A 162 -8.88 -29.26 8.78
CA LEU A 162 -8.59 -28.60 10.06
C LEU A 162 -8.87 -29.51 11.27
N ASP A 163 -9.87 -30.39 11.17
CA ASP A 163 -10.20 -31.39 12.19
C ASP A 163 -9.11 -32.48 12.28
N ASN A 164 -8.47 -32.80 11.15
CA ASN A 164 -7.32 -33.70 11.09
C ASN A 164 -5.99 -33.06 11.57
N GLY A 165 -6.03 -31.78 12.00
CA GLY A 165 -4.82 -31.03 12.37
C GLY A 165 -3.99 -30.55 11.18
N THR A 166 -4.49 -30.71 9.95
CA THR A 166 -3.82 -30.25 8.73
C THR A 166 -4.03 -28.75 8.54
N VAL A 167 -2.95 -28.00 8.39
CA VAL A 167 -3.01 -26.57 8.04
C VAL A 167 -3.45 -26.44 6.58
N VAL A 168 -4.47 -25.63 6.30
CA VAL A 168 -4.99 -25.47 4.93
C VAL A 168 -4.49 -24.17 4.32
N ILE A 169 -4.01 -24.22 3.08
CA ILE A 169 -3.82 -23.04 2.22
C ILE A 169 -4.90 -23.10 1.13
N LEU A 170 -5.77 -22.09 1.07
CA LEU A 170 -6.75 -21.98 -0.03
C LEU A 170 -6.16 -21.18 -1.20
N SER A 171 -6.47 -21.59 -2.43
CA SER A 171 -6.15 -20.83 -3.64
C SER A 171 -7.39 -20.56 -4.48
N THR A 172 -7.50 -19.36 -5.04
CA THR A 172 -8.49 -19.09 -6.10
C THR A 172 -8.10 -19.81 -7.39
N ILE A 173 -9.12 -20.09 -8.22
CA ILE A 173 -8.93 -20.55 -9.60
C ILE A 173 -8.54 -19.37 -10.50
N PRO A 174 -7.85 -19.59 -11.63
CA PRO A 174 -7.60 -18.50 -12.58
C PRO A 174 -8.92 -17.97 -13.19
N PRO A 175 -8.90 -16.80 -13.84
CA PRO A 175 -9.96 -16.42 -14.76
C PRO A 175 -10.10 -17.47 -15.88
N ARG A 176 -11.29 -17.61 -16.46
CA ARG A 176 -11.59 -18.61 -17.50
C ARG A 176 -12.20 -17.95 -18.73
N HIS A 177 -11.72 -18.32 -19.92
CA HIS A 177 -12.26 -17.84 -21.19
C HIS A 177 -13.78 -18.08 -21.26
N GLY A 178 -14.51 -17.06 -21.71
CA GLY A 178 -15.98 -17.08 -21.81
C GLY A 178 -16.73 -17.18 -20.46
N LEU A 179 -16.04 -17.25 -19.33
CA LEU A 179 -16.62 -17.43 -17.99
C LEU A 179 -15.93 -16.56 -16.93
N ALA A 180 -15.26 -15.47 -17.32
CA ALA A 180 -14.43 -14.66 -16.44
C ALA A 180 -15.22 -14.07 -15.25
N GLU A 181 -16.40 -13.51 -15.50
CA GLU A 181 -17.28 -12.98 -14.45
C GLU A 181 -17.72 -14.07 -13.46
N LYS A 182 -18.08 -15.25 -13.98
CA LYS A 182 -18.46 -16.39 -13.15
C LYS A 182 -17.27 -16.90 -12.33
N ALA A 183 -16.08 -16.95 -12.94
CA ALA A 183 -14.84 -17.31 -12.25
C ALA A 183 -14.51 -16.33 -11.10
N ALA A 184 -14.77 -15.03 -11.30
CA ALA A 184 -14.60 -14.02 -10.25
C ALA A 184 -15.53 -14.28 -9.04
N LEU A 185 -16.79 -14.65 -9.27
CA LEU A 185 -17.73 -14.99 -8.18
C LEU A 185 -17.26 -16.20 -7.35
N TYR A 186 -16.67 -17.21 -8.00
CA TYR A 186 -16.11 -18.38 -7.31
C TYR A 186 -14.82 -18.02 -6.57
N ALA A 187 -13.98 -17.17 -7.16
CA ALA A 187 -12.79 -16.65 -6.49
C ALA A 187 -13.16 -15.84 -5.23
N ASP A 188 -14.20 -15.00 -5.30
CA ASP A 188 -14.74 -14.27 -4.14
C ASP A 188 -15.29 -15.20 -3.06
N ALA A 189 -15.96 -16.29 -3.45
CA ALA A 189 -16.40 -17.30 -2.51
C ALA A 189 -15.21 -17.91 -1.75
N VAL A 190 -14.12 -18.26 -2.43
CA VAL A 190 -12.91 -18.79 -1.79
C VAL A 190 -12.26 -17.74 -0.88
N ARG A 191 -12.15 -16.48 -1.31
CA ARG A 191 -11.63 -15.36 -0.47
C ARG A 191 -12.41 -15.25 0.84
N LYS A 192 -13.74 -15.30 0.76
CA LYS A 192 -14.63 -15.22 1.92
C LYS A 192 -14.48 -16.44 2.84
N ILE A 193 -14.43 -17.64 2.26
CA ILE A 193 -14.22 -18.88 3.02
C ILE A 193 -12.88 -18.83 3.75
N ALA A 194 -11.80 -18.42 3.08
CA ALA A 194 -10.48 -18.36 3.69
C ALA A 194 -10.47 -17.47 4.93
N ARG A 195 -11.03 -16.25 4.82
CA ARG A 195 -11.19 -15.31 5.94
C ARG A 195 -12.01 -15.88 7.10
N GLU A 196 -13.18 -16.44 6.79
CA GLU A 196 -14.10 -16.96 7.82
C GLU A 196 -13.54 -18.18 8.54
N MET A 197 -12.87 -19.07 7.82
CA MET A 197 -12.25 -20.27 8.37
C MET A 197 -10.84 -20.03 8.90
N LYS A 198 -10.34 -18.78 8.81
CA LYS A 198 -9.03 -18.36 9.29
C LYS A 198 -7.89 -19.23 8.76
N VAL A 199 -7.85 -19.44 7.45
CA VAL A 199 -6.80 -20.26 6.80
C VAL A 199 -5.92 -19.39 5.88
N PRO A 200 -4.61 -19.68 5.73
CA PRO A 200 -3.78 -18.98 4.75
C PRO A 200 -4.34 -19.07 3.33
N PHE A 201 -4.04 -18.04 2.52
CA PHE A 201 -4.71 -17.84 1.23
C PHE A 201 -3.79 -17.31 0.14
N THR A 202 -3.97 -17.80 -1.10
CA THR A 202 -3.29 -17.38 -2.32
C THR A 202 -4.31 -16.91 -3.37
N ASP A 203 -4.21 -15.67 -3.84
CA ASP A 203 -5.17 -15.12 -4.80
C ASP A 203 -4.67 -15.18 -6.26
N PHE A 204 -4.57 -16.39 -6.79
CA PHE A 204 -4.09 -16.61 -8.16
C PHE A 204 -4.94 -15.89 -9.22
N HIS A 205 -6.26 -15.80 -9.01
CA HIS A 205 -7.17 -15.06 -9.89
C HIS A 205 -6.80 -13.59 -10.01
N THR A 206 -6.68 -12.90 -8.87
CA THR A 206 -6.37 -11.47 -8.84
C THR A 206 -4.99 -11.20 -9.40
N GLU A 207 -4.00 -12.05 -9.08
CA GLU A 207 -2.64 -11.82 -9.57
C GLU A 207 -2.55 -11.97 -11.10
N ILE A 208 -3.30 -12.90 -11.70
CA ILE A 208 -3.38 -12.99 -13.17
C ILE A 208 -3.91 -11.69 -13.78
N LEU A 209 -5.02 -11.17 -13.25
CA LEU A 209 -5.63 -9.94 -13.75
C LEU A 209 -4.74 -8.71 -13.51
N LYS A 210 -3.97 -8.69 -12.42
CA LYS A 210 -3.01 -7.64 -12.12
C LYS A 210 -1.82 -7.67 -13.08
N CYS A 211 -1.25 -8.85 -13.32
CA CYS A 211 -0.11 -9.02 -14.22
C CYS A 211 -0.48 -8.74 -15.68
N ARG A 212 -1.70 -9.09 -16.10
CA ARG A 212 -2.20 -8.91 -17.48
C ARG A 212 -3.67 -8.52 -17.52
N PRO A 213 -4.03 -7.25 -17.26
CA PRO A 213 -5.43 -6.83 -17.16
C PRO A 213 -6.21 -6.96 -18.47
N ALA A 214 -5.55 -6.80 -19.61
CA ALA A 214 -6.21 -6.74 -20.92
C ALA A 214 -6.17 -8.05 -21.71
N ASP A 215 -5.22 -8.96 -21.40
CA ASP A 215 -4.92 -10.07 -22.31
C ASP A 215 -4.32 -11.31 -21.63
N TRP A 216 -4.71 -11.56 -20.38
CA TRP A 216 -4.42 -12.79 -19.67
C TRP A 216 -4.90 -14.06 -20.40
N ASP A 217 -5.90 -13.92 -21.27
CA ASP A 217 -6.60 -15.01 -21.92
C ASP A 217 -5.88 -15.49 -23.20
N GLY A 218 -5.32 -16.68 -23.13
CA GLY A 218 -4.66 -17.32 -24.26
C GLY A 218 -5.58 -17.63 -25.42
N ALA A 219 -6.91 -17.71 -25.25
CA ALA A 219 -7.83 -18.04 -26.33
C ALA A 219 -8.11 -16.88 -27.30
N LEU A 220 -7.74 -15.63 -26.96
CA LEU A 220 -7.94 -14.45 -27.80
C LEU A 220 -7.30 -14.58 -29.19
N ASP A 221 -7.91 -13.97 -30.21
CA ASP A 221 -7.49 -14.08 -31.61
C ASP A 221 -6.04 -13.66 -31.86
N LYS A 222 -5.55 -12.66 -31.13
CA LYS A 222 -4.16 -12.18 -31.23
C LYS A 222 -3.10 -13.22 -30.83
N PHE A 223 -3.53 -14.32 -30.20
CA PHE A 223 -2.69 -15.45 -29.85
C PHE A 223 -2.93 -16.67 -30.75
N ALA A 224 -3.68 -16.54 -31.85
CA ALA A 224 -4.05 -17.66 -32.73
C ALA A 224 -2.86 -18.38 -33.38
N GLN A 225 -1.70 -17.73 -33.48
CA GLN A 225 -0.43 -18.31 -33.93
C GLN A 225 0.16 -19.32 -32.94
N TYR A 226 -0.21 -19.25 -31.66
CA TYR A 226 0.27 -20.17 -30.63
C TYR A 226 -0.62 -21.42 -30.54
N ARG A 227 -0.09 -22.49 -29.95
CA ARG A 227 -0.78 -23.78 -29.79
C ARG A 227 -0.65 -24.29 -28.36
N GLY A 228 -1.75 -24.85 -27.84
CA GLY A 228 -1.80 -25.45 -26.50
C GLY A 228 -1.32 -24.49 -25.41
N TYR A 229 -0.37 -24.96 -24.61
CA TYR A 229 0.18 -24.23 -23.46
C TYR A 229 1.29 -23.24 -23.84
N ASP A 230 1.80 -23.28 -25.08
CA ASP A 230 2.99 -22.54 -25.51
C ASP A 230 2.69 -21.09 -25.92
N VAL A 231 1.73 -20.45 -25.23
CA VAL A 231 1.29 -19.07 -25.47
C VAL A 231 1.87 -18.14 -24.39
N PRO A 232 2.53 -17.02 -24.75
CA PRO A 232 3.20 -16.12 -23.80
C PRO A 232 2.23 -15.14 -23.11
N THR A 233 1.21 -15.69 -22.47
CA THR A 233 0.29 -14.98 -21.57
C THR A 233 0.12 -15.79 -20.28
N LEU A 234 -0.97 -15.66 -19.52
CA LEU A 234 -1.14 -16.37 -18.25
C LEU A 234 -2.12 -17.55 -18.33
N LEU A 235 -3.04 -17.56 -19.30
CA LEU A 235 -3.87 -18.72 -19.64
C LEU A 235 -3.42 -19.31 -20.99
N ALA A 236 -3.58 -20.62 -21.15
CA ALA A 236 -3.28 -21.36 -22.36
C ALA A 236 -4.32 -21.08 -23.47
N ARG A 237 -4.04 -21.56 -24.70
CA ARG A 237 -4.97 -21.45 -25.85
C ARG A 237 -6.33 -22.09 -25.60
N ASP A 238 -6.43 -23.02 -24.66
CA ASP A 238 -7.71 -23.64 -24.28
C ASP A 238 -8.59 -22.74 -23.40
N GLY A 239 -8.06 -21.61 -22.93
CA GLY A 239 -8.79 -20.64 -22.10
C GLY A 239 -9.13 -21.14 -20.70
N VAL A 240 -8.56 -22.28 -20.28
CA VAL A 240 -8.89 -22.96 -19.02
C VAL A 240 -7.66 -23.11 -18.13
N HIS A 241 -6.55 -23.60 -18.69
CA HIS A 241 -5.36 -23.89 -17.90
C HIS A 241 -4.37 -22.74 -17.92
N PRO A 242 -3.51 -22.58 -16.90
CA PRO A 242 -2.39 -21.67 -16.98
C PRO A 242 -1.46 -22.01 -18.16
N SER A 243 -0.88 -21.01 -18.80
CA SER A 243 0.10 -21.21 -19.87
C SER A 243 1.42 -21.78 -19.34
N HIS A 244 2.19 -22.42 -20.23
CA HIS A 244 3.55 -22.92 -19.97
C HIS A 244 4.45 -22.81 -21.21
N PRO A 245 4.74 -21.59 -21.70
CA PRO A 245 5.58 -21.42 -22.86
C PRO A 245 7.04 -21.79 -22.58
N LYS A 246 7.66 -22.54 -23.50
CA LYS A 246 9.04 -23.05 -23.35
C LYS A 246 10.06 -21.94 -23.14
N LYS A 247 9.82 -20.75 -23.74
CA LYS A 247 10.68 -19.58 -23.58
C LYS A 247 10.78 -19.11 -22.12
N TYR A 248 9.67 -19.21 -21.36
CA TYR A 248 9.55 -18.67 -20.01
C TYR A 248 9.38 -19.77 -18.94
N SER A 249 9.47 -21.05 -19.32
CA SER A 249 9.37 -22.16 -18.39
C SER A 249 10.54 -22.10 -17.39
N ASP A 250 10.19 -22.19 -16.11
CA ASP A 250 11.11 -22.16 -14.97
C ASP A 250 11.88 -20.84 -14.80
N ASP A 251 11.48 -19.80 -15.53
CA ASP A 251 11.95 -18.43 -15.36
C ASP A 251 10.99 -17.66 -14.44
N TYR A 252 11.56 -16.94 -13.49
CA TYR A 252 10.88 -16.19 -12.43
C TYR A 252 11.24 -14.71 -12.43
N SER A 253 11.81 -14.21 -13.53
CA SER A 253 11.93 -12.77 -13.79
C SER A 253 10.56 -12.10 -13.87
N ASP A 254 10.52 -10.79 -13.67
CA ASP A 254 9.29 -9.99 -13.76
C ASP A 254 8.57 -10.13 -15.11
N GLU A 255 9.32 -10.35 -16.19
CA GLU A 255 8.74 -10.62 -17.51
C GLU A 255 8.14 -12.03 -17.58
N ALA A 256 8.87 -13.05 -17.15
CA ALA A 256 8.40 -14.43 -17.19
C ALA A 256 7.15 -14.65 -16.32
N LEU A 257 7.06 -13.98 -15.16
CA LEU A 257 5.87 -14.01 -14.29
C LEU A 257 4.62 -13.39 -14.94
N LYS A 258 4.79 -12.57 -16.00
CA LYS A 258 3.70 -12.03 -16.83
C LYS A 258 3.45 -12.85 -18.10
N CYS A 259 4.25 -13.87 -18.37
CA CYS A 259 4.19 -14.63 -19.63
C CYS A 259 4.08 -16.15 -19.43
N CYS A 260 4.16 -16.67 -18.20
CA CYS A 260 3.97 -18.08 -17.90
C CYS A 260 3.08 -18.26 -16.67
N GLY A 261 1.85 -18.71 -16.87
CA GLY A 261 0.85 -18.88 -15.81
C GLY A 261 1.28 -19.90 -14.74
N PHE A 262 1.95 -20.98 -15.13
CA PHE A 262 2.47 -21.96 -14.16
C PHE A 262 3.65 -21.43 -13.34
N SER A 263 4.55 -20.61 -13.91
CA SER A 263 5.61 -19.95 -13.14
C SER A 263 5.01 -19.00 -12.10
N LEU A 264 4.03 -18.19 -12.49
CA LEU A 264 3.30 -17.31 -11.56
C LEU A 264 2.64 -18.10 -10.43
N ARG A 265 1.95 -19.19 -10.75
CA ARG A 265 1.33 -20.06 -9.74
C ARG A 265 2.35 -20.68 -8.79
N ASN A 266 3.46 -21.20 -9.33
CA ASN A 266 4.52 -21.81 -8.55
C ASN A 266 5.16 -20.80 -7.59
N TYR A 267 5.40 -19.58 -8.06
CA TYR A 267 5.88 -18.47 -7.24
C TYR A 267 4.94 -18.20 -6.07
N LEU A 268 3.66 -17.92 -6.36
CA LEU A 268 2.68 -17.57 -5.32
C LEU A 268 2.51 -18.66 -4.25
N VAL A 269 2.43 -19.94 -4.68
CA VAL A 269 2.29 -21.07 -3.76
C VAL A 269 3.55 -21.27 -2.93
N LEU A 270 4.73 -21.17 -3.53
CA LEU A 270 6.00 -21.29 -2.80
C LEU A 270 6.11 -20.22 -1.70
N MET A 271 5.83 -18.96 -2.06
CA MET A 271 5.89 -17.84 -1.12
C MET A 271 4.89 -18.03 0.02
N LYS A 272 3.66 -18.46 -0.27
CA LYS A 272 2.64 -18.69 0.76
C LYS A 272 2.96 -19.91 1.65
N TYR A 273 3.52 -20.97 1.08
CA TYR A 273 3.94 -22.12 1.88
C TYR A 273 5.11 -21.77 2.80
N ALA A 274 6.11 -21.05 2.29
CA ALA A 274 7.22 -20.55 3.12
C ALA A 274 6.74 -19.62 4.25
N ASP A 275 5.77 -18.74 3.97
CA ASP A 275 5.11 -17.91 4.98
C ASP A 275 4.38 -18.74 6.06
N ALA A 276 3.69 -19.82 5.67
CA ALA A 276 3.08 -20.77 6.60
C ALA A 276 4.13 -21.45 7.50
N LEU A 277 5.23 -21.93 6.91
CA LEU A 277 6.33 -22.56 7.65
C LEU A 277 6.98 -21.61 8.66
N ARG A 278 7.24 -20.36 8.26
CA ARG A 278 7.84 -19.34 9.14
C ARG A 278 6.89 -18.94 10.26
N THR A 279 5.62 -18.71 9.93
CA THR A 279 4.62 -18.21 10.88
C THR A 279 4.30 -19.23 11.96
N LEU A 280 4.27 -20.51 11.58
CA LEU A 280 4.00 -21.62 12.50
C LEU A 280 5.28 -22.21 13.11
N ASP A 281 6.45 -21.65 12.80
CA ASP A 281 7.77 -22.08 13.30
C ASP A 281 8.05 -23.59 13.06
N LEU A 282 7.69 -24.09 11.88
CA LEU A 282 7.77 -25.53 11.59
C LEU A 282 9.19 -26.05 11.34
N VAL A 283 10.14 -25.16 11.01
CA VAL A 283 11.49 -25.52 10.50
C VAL A 283 12.61 -25.32 11.53
N SER A 284 12.28 -24.99 12.79
CA SER A 284 13.27 -24.77 13.84
C SER A 284 14.12 -26.03 14.16
N PRO A 285 15.46 -25.91 14.34
CA PRO A 285 16.32 -27.06 14.61
C PRO A 285 16.06 -27.67 16.00
N ALA A 286 16.13 -29.00 16.07
CA ALA A 286 15.93 -29.75 17.30
C ALA A 286 16.86 -29.30 18.44
N LYS A 287 16.28 -29.12 19.64
CA LYS A 287 16.95 -28.68 20.87
C LYS A 287 18.17 -29.55 21.23
N GLY A 288 19.37 -28.97 21.13
CA GLY A 288 20.61 -29.46 21.74
C GLY A 288 21.06 -28.54 22.89
N LYS A 289 21.64 -29.14 23.94
CA LYS A 289 21.84 -28.59 25.30
C LYS A 289 22.83 -27.39 25.41
N THR A 290 22.47 -26.48 26.34
CA THR A 290 23.29 -25.59 27.20
C THR A 290 24.22 -24.55 26.58
N ALA A 291 23.88 -23.27 26.76
CA ALA A 291 24.64 -22.34 27.62
C ALA A 291 23.74 -21.15 28.01
N THR A 292 23.73 -20.80 29.29
CA THR A 292 23.00 -19.66 29.87
C THR A 292 23.49 -18.33 29.27
N ALA A 293 22.67 -17.71 28.43
CA ALA A 293 22.79 -16.32 28.04
C ALA A 293 21.45 -15.62 28.29
N LYS A 294 21.53 -14.41 28.87
CA LYS A 294 20.39 -13.54 29.21
C LYS A 294 19.38 -13.44 28.06
N PRO A 295 18.07 -13.26 28.35
CA PRO A 295 17.03 -13.29 27.33
C PRO A 295 17.27 -12.18 26.29
N GLN A 296 17.80 -12.56 25.13
CA GLN A 296 17.79 -11.69 23.96
C GLN A 296 16.36 -11.66 23.43
N ALA A 297 15.79 -10.45 23.42
CA ALA A 297 14.49 -10.14 22.88
C ALA A 297 14.36 -10.71 21.46
N GLN A 298 13.29 -11.47 21.23
CA GLN A 298 12.86 -11.89 19.90
C GLN A 298 12.82 -10.68 18.97
N GLN A 299 13.61 -10.69 17.88
CA GLN A 299 13.43 -9.77 16.75
C GLN A 299 12.10 -10.09 16.04
N ARG A 300 11.00 -9.65 16.65
CA ARG A 300 9.67 -9.53 16.04
C ARG A 300 9.40 -8.03 15.95
N GLY A 301 9.48 -7.43 14.76
CA GLY A 301 9.03 -6.03 14.62
C GLY A 301 9.67 -5.18 13.53
N ILE A 302 10.66 -5.66 12.77
CA ILE A 302 11.24 -4.86 11.69
C ILE A 302 10.33 -4.95 10.46
N ILE A 303 9.74 -3.83 10.05
CA ILE A 303 9.05 -3.74 8.76
C ILE A 303 10.07 -3.49 7.63
N ASN A 304 9.76 -3.94 6.41
CA ASN A 304 10.59 -3.74 5.23
C ASN A 304 9.93 -2.73 4.28
N PRO A 305 10.03 -1.42 4.57
CA PRO A 305 9.44 -0.39 3.71
C PRO A 305 10.13 -0.31 2.35
N PRO A 306 9.46 0.22 1.32
CA PRO A 306 10.11 0.61 0.08
C PRO A 306 11.26 1.57 0.36
N ALA A 307 12.43 1.28 -0.21
CA ALA A 307 13.62 2.09 -0.08
C ALA A 307 14.35 2.19 -1.41
N GLN A 308 14.92 3.35 -1.68
CA GLN A 308 15.80 3.60 -2.81
C GLN A 308 17.01 4.41 -2.31
N PRO A 309 18.22 4.19 -2.86
CA PRO A 309 19.44 4.87 -2.40
C PRO A 309 19.39 6.40 -2.50
N TRP A 310 18.61 6.92 -3.45
CA TRP A 310 18.44 8.33 -3.76
C TRP A 310 17.27 8.99 -3.02
N PHE A 311 16.49 8.25 -2.22
CA PHE A 311 15.46 8.89 -1.41
C PHE A 311 16.08 9.81 -0.35
N PRO A 312 15.39 10.89 0.04
CA PRO A 312 15.87 11.81 1.07
C PRO A 312 16.23 11.09 2.37
N LYS A 313 17.38 11.44 2.93
CA LYS A 313 17.88 10.88 4.19
C LYS A 313 17.69 11.90 5.30
N ALA A 314 16.99 11.50 6.36
CA ALA A 314 16.78 12.35 7.52
C ALA A 314 18.10 12.58 8.27
N PRO A 315 18.50 13.84 8.51
CA PRO A 315 19.49 14.14 9.54
C PRO A 315 19.05 13.58 10.92
N PRO A 316 19.99 13.09 11.76
CA PRO A 316 19.62 12.64 13.09
C PRO A 316 19.14 13.82 13.95
N LEU A 317 18.09 13.59 14.74
CA LEU A 317 17.64 14.56 15.74
C LEU A 317 18.66 14.71 16.88
N PRO A 318 18.73 15.88 17.55
CA PRO A 318 19.54 16.06 18.76
C PRO A 318 19.23 14.99 19.83
N ARG A 319 20.14 14.77 20.78
CA ARG A 319 19.86 13.86 21.91
C ARG A 319 18.61 14.33 22.68
N PRO A 320 17.80 13.40 23.24
CA PRO A 320 16.66 13.77 24.06
C PRO A 320 17.05 14.73 25.19
N ALA A 321 16.17 15.68 25.48
CA ALA A 321 16.33 16.65 26.57
C ALA A 321 15.12 16.60 27.51
N GLY A 322 15.24 17.26 28.66
CA GLY A 322 14.20 17.29 29.69
C GLY A 322 14.00 15.95 30.39
N GLN A 323 12.80 15.73 30.92
CA GLN A 323 12.41 14.44 31.48
C GLN A 323 12.38 13.37 30.38
N ILE A 324 13.05 12.23 30.58
CA ILE A 324 12.98 11.10 29.65
C ILE A 324 12.13 10.00 30.29
N ILE A 325 11.05 9.60 29.63
CA ILE A 325 10.24 8.42 30.00
C ILE A 325 10.53 7.33 28.97
N GLU A 326 11.29 6.30 29.38
CA GLU A 326 11.57 5.14 28.54
C GLU A 326 10.37 4.21 28.48
N VAL A 327 10.01 3.77 27.26
CA VAL A 327 8.80 3.02 27.01
C VAL A 327 9.09 1.81 26.13
N SER A 328 8.84 0.61 26.65
CA SER A 328 9.01 -0.68 25.94
C SER A 328 7.72 -1.49 25.84
N SER A 329 6.57 -0.89 26.20
CA SER A 329 5.26 -1.56 26.13
C SER A 329 4.13 -0.58 25.82
N VAL A 330 3.03 -1.10 25.29
CA VAL A 330 1.80 -0.33 25.00
C VAL A 330 1.24 0.35 26.25
N GLN A 331 1.18 -0.36 27.38
CA GLN A 331 0.70 0.22 28.64
C GLN A 331 1.62 1.33 29.15
N GLY A 332 2.93 1.16 28.95
CA GLY A 332 3.93 2.19 29.23
C GLY A 332 3.74 3.43 28.37
N LEU A 333 3.47 3.26 27.07
CA LEU A 333 3.22 4.37 26.14
C LEU A 333 1.98 5.18 26.57
N ILE A 334 0.87 4.51 26.83
CA ILE A 334 -0.38 5.17 27.26
C ILE A 334 -0.13 5.97 28.55
N LYS A 335 0.52 5.37 29.56
CA LYS A 335 0.85 6.06 30.81
C LYS A 335 1.82 7.23 30.60
N ALA A 336 2.83 7.06 29.75
CA ALA A 336 3.83 8.09 29.49
C ALA A 336 3.18 9.34 28.86
N VAL A 337 2.25 9.14 27.93
CA VAL A 337 1.49 10.23 27.30
C VAL A 337 0.67 11.02 28.34
N ASP A 338 0.10 10.35 29.34
CA ASP A 338 -0.67 10.99 30.41
C ASP A 338 0.20 11.71 31.45
N GLN A 339 1.46 11.31 31.62
CA GLN A 339 2.34 11.76 32.71
C GLN A 339 3.43 12.73 32.27
N ILE A 340 3.73 12.81 30.97
CA ILE A 340 4.83 13.61 30.46
C ILE A 340 4.60 15.11 30.74
N ILE A 341 5.65 15.78 31.21
CA ILE A 341 5.63 17.22 31.51
C ILE A 341 6.22 18.04 30.33
N PRO A 342 5.97 19.35 30.28
CA PRO A 342 6.49 20.19 29.21
C PRO A 342 8.01 20.10 29.05
N GLY A 343 8.47 19.99 27.80
CA GLY A 343 9.89 19.81 27.48
C GLY A 343 10.40 18.37 27.60
N GLY A 344 9.57 17.41 27.99
CA GLY A 344 9.94 16.01 28.16
C GLY A 344 9.98 15.19 26.85
N THR A 345 10.63 14.03 26.90
CA THR A 345 10.71 13.05 25.83
C THR A 345 10.16 11.70 26.26
N ILE A 346 9.19 11.17 25.53
CA ILE A 346 8.78 9.77 25.55
C ILE A 346 9.65 9.02 24.56
N LEU A 347 10.52 8.16 25.07
CA LEU A 347 11.54 7.45 24.28
C LEU A 347 11.14 5.97 24.10
N LEU A 348 10.77 5.61 22.88
CA LEU A 348 10.26 4.28 22.54
C LEU A 348 11.42 3.32 22.23
N ALA A 349 11.51 2.20 22.95
CA ALA A 349 12.39 1.11 22.58
C ALA A 349 11.96 0.48 21.24
N ASP A 350 12.89 -0.19 20.55
CA ASP A 350 12.56 -1.01 19.39
C ASP A 350 11.49 -2.05 19.79
N GLY A 351 10.42 -2.14 19.02
CA GLY A 351 9.29 -2.99 19.33
C GLY A 351 8.03 -2.71 18.50
N HIS A 352 7.07 -3.62 18.64
CA HIS A 352 5.76 -3.54 17.98
C HIS A 352 4.67 -3.26 19.03
N TYR A 353 4.10 -2.06 18.97
CA TYR A 353 3.13 -1.51 19.89
C TYR A 353 1.73 -1.62 19.28
N LEU A 354 1.06 -2.73 19.56
CA LEU A 354 -0.30 -2.98 19.07
C LEU A 354 -1.33 -2.22 19.92
N MET A 355 -1.75 -1.07 19.42
CA MET A 355 -2.52 -0.09 20.18
C MET A 355 -3.99 -0.52 20.32
N PRO A 356 -4.55 -0.51 21.54
CA PRO A 356 -5.96 -0.83 21.76
C PRO A 356 -6.89 0.35 21.45
N HIS A 357 -6.38 1.57 21.45
CA HIS A 357 -7.13 2.80 21.21
C HIS A 357 -6.20 3.94 20.81
N TYR A 358 -6.82 5.01 20.32
CA TYR A 358 -6.22 6.29 19.99
C TYR A 358 -5.70 7.01 21.24
N ILE A 359 -4.49 7.57 21.15
CA ILE A 359 -3.84 8.37 22.20
C ILE A 359 -3.65 9.82 21.75
N GLU A 360 -3.56 10.75 22.70
CA GLU A 360 -3.45 12.19 22.40
C GLU A 360 -2.27 12.83 23.12
N LEU A 361 -1.38 13.48 22.36
CA LEU A 361 -0.36 14.37 22.90
C LEU A 361 -0.97 15.75 23.15
N LYS A 362 -0.96 16.17 24.43
CA LYS A 362 -1.61 17.42 24.91
C LYS A 362 -0.66 18.38 25.61
N THR A 363 0.60 18.02 25.73
CA THR A 363 1.59 18.75 26.52
C THR A 363 2.56 19.49 25.60
N ASP A 364 2.88 20.73 25.95
CA ASP A 364 3.78 21.58 25.18
C ASP A 364 5.22 21.05 25.15
N ASN A 365 5.90 21.24 24.03
CA ASN A 365 7.32 20.95 23.83
C ASN A 365 7.69 19.48 24.12
N VAL A 366 6.76 18.54 23.90
CA VAL A 366 7.00 17.11 24.11
C VAL A 366 7.49 16.42 22.84
N SER A 367 8.48 15.53 23.00
CA SER A 367 8.92 14.62 21.95
C SER A 367 8.41 13.20 22.18
N LEU A 368 7.78 12.58 21.18
CA LEU A 368 7.51 11.14 21.10
C LEU A 368 8.40 10.55 20.01
N ARG A 369 9.43 9.77 20.37
CA ARG A 369 10.41 9.30 19.38
C ARG A 369 10.99 7.92 19.65
N GLY A 370 11.38 7.23 18.59
CA GLY A 370 12.17 6.00 18.67
C GLY A 370 13.54 6.23 19.31
N ALA A 371 13.99 5.28 20.12
CA ALA A 371 15.27 5.33 20.83
C ALA A 371 16.46 5.15 19.87
N SER A 372 16.29 4.30 18.86
CA SER A 372 17.35 3.91 17.94
C SER A 372 17.51 4.84 16.73
N GLY A 373 16.54 5.72 16.47
CA GLY A 373 16.47 6.50 15.22
C GLY A 373 16.02 5.69 14.00
N HIS A 374 15.76 4.39 14.17
CA HIS A 374 15.37 3.47 13.12
C HIS A 374 13.85 3.32 13.08
N ARG A 375 13.20 4.15 12.27
CA ARG A 375 11.73 4.22 12.13
C ARG A 375 11.06 2.90 11.80
N GLU A 376 11.75 1.98 11.16
CA GLU A 376 11.28 0.63 10.82
C GLU A 376 11.23 -0.34 12.01
N ARG A 377 11.86 0.01 13.15
CA ARG A 377 11.97 -0.85 14.34
C ARG A 377 11.01 -0.49 15.47
N VAL A 378 10.35 0.67 15.38
CA VAL A 378 9.36 1.13 16.36
C VAL A 378 8.02 1.23 15.65
N VAL A 379 7.16 0.22 15.79
CA VAL A 379 5.90 0.12 15.04
C VAL A 379 4.71 0.38 15.96
N ILE A 380 4.03 1.51 15.78
CA ILE A 380 2.75 1.82 16.40
C ILE A 380 1.63 1.33 15.48
N ASP A 381 0.92 0.27 15.89
CA ASP A 381 0.01 -0.48 15.02
C ASP A 381 -1.44 -0.39 15.48
N GLY A 382 -2.31 0.05 14.57
CA GLY A 382 -3.73 0.30 14.80
C GLY A 382 -4.63 -0.89 14.46
N ALA A 383 -4.08 -2.04 14.08
CA ALA A 383 -4.90 -3.18 13.69
C ALA A 383 -5.85 -3.65 14.83
N ARG A 384 -5.49 -3.46 16.11
CA ARG A 384 -6.39 -3.71 17.26
C ARG A 384 -7.09 -2.46 17.81
N SER A 385 -6.87 -1.28 17.22
CA SER A 385 -7.48 -0.05 17.70
C SER A 385 -8.97 -0.05 17.45
N ARG A 386 -9.75 0.32 18.47
CA ARG A 386 -11.21 0.45 18.36
C ARG A 386 -11.67 1.77 17.71
N ASP A 387 -10.78 2.76 17.60
CA ASP A 387 -11.15 4.13 17.24
C ASP A 387 -10.97 4.43 15.74
N GLY A 388 -10.31 3.54 14.99
CA GLY A 388 -9.97 3.74 13.58
C GLY A 388 -8.88 4.79 13.34
N GLU A 389 -8.44 5.49 14.38
CA GLU A 389 -7.32 6.45 14.41
C GLU A 389 -6.29 6.00 15.47
N LEU A 390 -5.08 6.59 15.46
CA LEU A 390 -3.98 6.17 16.35
C LEU A 390 -3.37 7.29 17.20
N ILE A 391 -2.78 8.32 16.60
CA ILE A 391 -2.08 9.36 17.36
C ILE A 391 -2.69 10.72 17.07
N GLY A 392 -3.17 11.37 18.12
CA GLY A 392 -3.71 12.70 18.14
C GLY A 392 -2.73 13.74 18.68
N VAL A 393 -2.84 14.96 18.17
CA VAL A 393 -2.23 16.15 18.78
C VAL A 393 -3.35 17.15 19.07
N ARG A 394 -3.41 17.66 20.30
CA ARG A 394 -4.52 18.48 20.77
C ARG A 394 -4.04 19.52 21.77
N GLY A 395 -4.38 20.79 21.58
CA GLY A 395 -4.25 21.79 22.65
C GLY A 395 -2.82 22.15 23.05
N CYS A 396 -1.83 21.99 22.17
CA CYS A 396 -0.42 22.12 22.53
C CYS A 396 0.46 22.73 21.43
N SER A 397 1.65 23.17 21.81
CA SER A 397 2.66 23.79 20.96
C SER A 397 3.99 23.04 21.05
N GLY A 398 4.70 22.88 19.93
CA GLY A 398 6.09 22.39 19.94
C GLY A 398 6.24 20.88 20.08
N VAL A 399 5.20 20.10 19.78
CA VAL A 399 5.29 18.64 19.79
C VAL A 399 6.17 18.14 18.64
N THR A 400 7.04 17.16 18.91
CA THR A 400 7.80 16.41 17.89
C THR A 400 7.43 14.94 17.95
N ILE A 401 7.04 14.35 16.81
CA ILE A 401 6.83 12.91 16.64
C ILE A 401 7.85 12.41 15.64
N ALA A 402 8.72 11.47 16.02
CA ALA A 402 9.83 11.08 15.15
C ALA A 402 10.28 9.62 15.25
N ASP A 403 11.00 9.16 14.23
CA ASP A 403 11.76 7.90 14.24
C ASP A 403 10.88 6.68 14.57
N LEU A 404 9.66 6.64 14.02
CA LEU A 404 8.71 5.55 14.25
C LEU A 404 7.84 5.27 13.02
N THR A 405 7.21 4.10 13.03
CA THR A 405 6.18 3.69 12.08
C THR A 405 4.81 3.84 12.72
N ILE A 406 3.84 4.35 11.97
CA ILE A 406 2.41 4.29 12.27
C ILE A 406 1.70 3.50 11.17
N GLN A 407 0.88 2.50 11.54
CA GLN A 407 0.28 1.64 10.52
C GLN A 407 -1.11 1.07 10.83
N ASN A 408 -1.76 0.57 9.78
CA ASN A 408 -2.98 -0.25 9.82
C ASN A 408 -4.17 0.43 10.52
N THR A 409 -4.51 1.65 10.10
CA THR A 409 -5.70 2.35 10.61
C THR A 409 -6.79 2.46 9.56
N GLN A 410 -8.05 2.32 9.99
CA GLN A 410 -9.21 2.48 9.12
C GLN A 410 -9.33 3.92 8.61
N TYR A 411 -9.04 4.90 9.47
CA TYR A 411 -9.16 6.32 9.20
C TYR A 411 -7.79 6.97 9.09
N ASN A 412 -7.37 7.70 10.13
CA ASN A 412 -6.23 8.59 10.07
C ASN A 412 -5.07 8.03 10.89
N GLY A 413 -3.83 8.27 10.44
CA GLY A 413 -2.63 7.92 11.19
C GLY A 413 -2.40 8.96 12.28
N PHE A 414 -1.88 10.12 11.87
CA PHE A 414 -1.71 11.29 12.70
C PHE A 414 -2.89 12.25 12.53
N LYS A 415 -3.63 12.51 13.60
CA LYS A 415 -4.71 13.48 13.63
C LYS A 415 -4.26 14.75 14.35
N ILE A 416 -4.21 15.85 13.63
CA ILE A 416 -4.08 17.19 14.20
C ILE A 416 -5.49 17.70 14.49
N ASN A 417 -5.84 17.80 15.77
CA ASN A 417 -7.06 18.47 16.22
C ASN A 417 -6.85 19.99 16.15
N SER A 418 -6.69 20.49 14.91
CA SER A 418 -6.35 21.87 14.57
C SER A 418 -7.28 22.91 15.23
N GLU A 419 -8.53 22.55 15.49
CA GLU A 419 -9.52 23.40 16.19
C GLU A 419 -9.17 23.68 17.65
N THR A 420 -8.17 23.00 18.19
CA THR A 420 -7.75 23.12 19.59
C THR A 420 -6.47 23.92 19.78
N ASN A 421 -6.01 24.67 18.77
CA ASN A 421 -4.80 25.51 18.85
C ASN A 421 -3.49 24.70 18.87
N VAL A 422 -3.36 23.72 17.97
CA VAL A 422 -2.09 22.99 17.79
C VAL A 422 -1.08 23.85 17.02
N GLN A 423 0.10 24.10 17.60
CA GLN A 423 1.12 24.97 17.02
C GLN A 423 2.49 24.27 16.93
N LYS A 424 3.32 24.63 15.94
CA LYS A 424 4.73 24.19 15.85
C LYS A 424 4.93 22.66 15.94
N LEU A 425 3.97 21.87 15.43
CA LEU A 425 4.08 20.40 15.38
C LEU A 425 5.14 19.99 14.36
N THR A 426 6.00 19.03 14.70
CA THR A 426 6.93 18.40 13.77
C THR A 426 6.68 16.90 13.71
N ILE A 427 6.38 16.36 12.51
CA ILE A 427 6.38 14.92 12.23
C ILE A 427 7.61 14.64 11.37
N TYR A 428 8.54 13.82 11.85
CA TYR A 428 9.89 13.74 11.30
C TYR A 428 10.39 12.31 11.17
N ASN A 429 10.90 11.93 10.00
CA ASN A 429 11.47 10.59 9.80
C ASN A 429 10.51 9.45 10.22
N CYS A 430 9.23 9.59 9.91
CA CYS A 430 8.23 8.56 10.22
C CYS A 430 7.92 7.69 8.99
N ILE A 431 7.42 6.48 9.22
CA ILE A 431 6.74 5.67 8.20
C ILE A 431 5.25 5.70 8.47
N ILE A 432 4.46 5.97 7.44
CA ILE A 432 3.00 6.01 7.46
C ILE A 432 2.53 4.93 6.48
N HIS A 433 2.05 3.81 7.02
CA HIS A 433 1.85 2.58 6.25
C HIS A 433 0.43 2.04 6.38
N ASN A 434 -0.25 1.75 5.26
CA ASN A 434 -1.61 1.17 5.25
C ASN A 434 -2.60 1.99 6.09
N ILE A 435 -2.68 3.29 5.78
CA ILE A 435 -3.62 4.23 6.39
C ILE A 435 -4.74 4.53 5.40
N TRP A 436 -5.96 4.11 5.72
CA TRP A 436 -7.02 4.00 4.71
C TRP A 436 -7.88 5.26 4.54
N GLN A 437 -7.66 6.33 5.33
CA GLN A 437 -8.12 7.68 4.97
C GLN A 437 -6.96 8.66 4.80
N ARG A 438 -6.34 9.16 5.87
CA ARG A 438 -5.26 10.16 5.76
C ARG A 438 -4.10 9.82 6.67
N GLY A 439 -2.92 9.71 6.09
CA GLY A 439 -1.68 9.57 6.84
C GLY A 439 -1.51 10.68 7.88
N VAL A 440 -1.73 11.93 7.46
CA VAL A 440 -1.76 13.12 8.31
C VAL A 440 -3.05 13.90 8.03
N LYS A 441 -3.88 14.10 9.05
CA LYS A 441 -5.15 14.82 8.94
C LYS A 441 -5.20 16.06 9.83
N GLY A 442 -5.29 17.24 9.21
CA GLY A 442 -5.73 18.47 9.87
C GLY A 442 -7.24 18.67 9.68
N VAL A 443 -7.95 18.96 10.76
CA VAL A 443 -9.40 19.17 10.73
C VAL A 443 -9.78 20.65 10.56
N LYS A 444 -11.07 20.91 10.31
CA LYS A 444 -11.59 22.28 10.17
C LYS A 444 -11.40 23.08 11.46
N VAL A 445 -11.05 24.35 11.30
CA VAL A 445 -11.00 25.33 12.39
C VAL A 445 -12.29 26.17 12.35
N PRO A 446 -13.03 26.29 13.46
CA PRO A 446 -14.21 27.15 13.56
C PRO A 446 -13.93 28.59 13.10
N LYS A 447 -14.97 29.32 12.70
CA LYS A 447 -14.81 30.70 12.22
C LYS A 447 -14.40 31.62 13.37
N GLU A 448 -14.96 31.34 14.54
CA GLU A 448 -14.68 32.01 15.80
C GLU A 448 -13.20 31.82 16.14
N ASN A 449 -12.45 32.92 16.30
CA ASN A 449 -11.03 32.91 16.65
C ASN A 449 -10.10 32.13 15.69
N ARG A 450 -10.53 31.89 14.44
CA ARG A 450 -9.77 31.10 13.46
C ARG A 450 -8.32 31.53 13.30
N GLU A 451 -8.06 32.84 13.20
CA GLU A 451 -6.69 33.35 13.04
C GLU A 451 -5.80 33.05 14.24
N ALA A 452 -6.35 33.03 15.45
CA ALA A 452 -5.60 32.70 16.65
C ALA A 452 -5.31 31.19 16.72
N VAL A 453 -6.32 30.37 16.41
CA VAL A 453 -6.33 28.92 16.66
C VAL A 453 -5.76 28.09 15.52
N ARG A 454 -5.78 28.57 14.27
CA ARG A 454 -5.31 27.80 13.12
C ARG A 454 -3.87 27.31 13.30
N PRO A 455 -3.52 26.11 12.80
CA PRO A 455 -2.23 25.53 13.08
C PRO A 455 -1.12 26.23 12.30
N LYS A 456 -0.13 26.77 13.02
CA LYS A 456 0.99 27.52 12.43
C LYS A 456 2.33 26.85 12.64
N HIS A 457 3.22 27.05 11.67
CA HIS A 457 4.63 26.65 11.76
C HIS A 457 4.84 25.15 11.99
N CYS A 458 3.93 24.31 11.50
CA CYS A 458 4.08 22.86 11.58
C CYS A 458 4.88 22.31 10.40
N ARG A 459 5.46 21.13 10.59
CA ARG A 459 6.38 20.49 9.66
C ARG A 459 6.07 19.01 9.51
N VAL A 460 6.11 18.50 8.28
CA VAL A 460 6.12 17.07 7.97
C VAL A 460 7.33 16.82 7.08
N GLN A 461 8.35 16.15 7.61
CA GLN A 461 9.65 16.05 6.95
C GLN A 461 10.24 14.64 6.97
N TYR A 462 10.92 14.28 5.88
CA TYR A 462 11.63 13.00 5.74
C TYR A 462 10.75 11.77 5.97
N CYS A 463 9.44 11.87 5.83
CA CYS A 463 8.52 10.78 6.07
C CYS A 463 8.29 9.94 4.81
N LEU A 464 7.99 8.65 5.01
CA LEU A 464 7.60 7.73 3.95
C LEU A 464 6.13 7.37 4.10
N PHE A 465 5.34 7.62 3.07
CA PHE A 465 3.93 7.25 2.97
C PHE A 465 3.78 6.15 1.93
N TYR A 466 3.25 4.99 2.31
CA TYR A 466 2.93 3.94 1.34
C TYR A 466 1.78 3.05 1.78
N ASN A 467 1.08 2.49 0.79
CA ASN A 467 0.13 1.41 0.99
C ASN A 467 0.57 0.22 0.16
N ASP A 468 0.37 -0.99 0.67
CA ASP A 468 0.73 -2.23 -0.05
C ASP A 468 -0.08 -2.44 -1.33
N ARG A 469 -1.21 -1.74 -1.44
CA ARG A 469 -2.20 -1.89 -2.52
C ARG A 469 -3.18 -0.72 -2.56
N PRO A 470 -3.93 -0.57 -3.66
CA PRO A 470 -5.12 0.27 -3.68
C PRO A 470 -6.09 -0.04 -2.54
N LYS A 471 -6.76 1.01 -2.05
CA LYS A 471 -7.85 0.91 -1.06
C LYS A 471 -8.98 0.02 -1.58
N ARG A 472 -9.54 -0.79 -0.70
CA ARG A 472 -10.76 -1.59 -0.90
C ARG A 472 -11.88 -1.03 -0.04
N LEU A 473 -13.13 -1.33 -0.41
CA LEU A 473 -14.29 -0.97 0.42
C LEU A 473 -14.23 -1.61 1.81
N SER A 474 -13.59 -2.77 1.96
CA SER A 474 -13.43 -3.42 3.26
C SER A 474 -12.52 -2.67 4.23
N ASP A 475 -11.60 -1.84 3.71
CA ASP A 475 -10.64 -1.12 4.54
C ASP A 475 -11.25 0.07 5.23
N ASP A 476 -12.35 0.59 4.67
CA ASP A 476 -13.22 1.59 5.28
C ASP A 476 -14.65 1.40 4.74
N PRO A 477 -15.47 0.55 5.38
CA PRO A 477 -16.83 0.25 4.91
C PRO A 477 -17.76 1.46 4.86
N ARG A 478 -17.38 2.58 5.49
CA ARG A 478 -18.13 3.84 5.52
C ARG A 478 -17.54 4.90 4.59
N ASP A 479 -16.66 4.50 3.67
CA ASP A 479 -16.03 5.39 2.70
C ASP A 479 -17.09 6.14 1.87
N ILE A 480 -17.01 7.46 1.91
CA ILE A 480 -17.98 8.37 1.26
C ILE A 480 -17.66 8.66 -0.22
N ALA A 481 -16.59 8.10 -0.75
CA ALA A 481 -16.11 8.30 -2.12
C ALA A 481 -15.91 6.96 -2.85
N GLY A 482 -16.72 5.94 -2.50
CA GLY A 482 -16.74 4.66 -3.20
C GLY A 482 -15.41 3.88 -3.12
N GLY A 483 -14.64 4.04 -2.05
CA GLY A 483 -13.32 3.43 -1.85
C GLY A 483 -12.15 4.32 -2.29
N ASN A 484 -12.41 5.58 -2.61
CA ASN A 484 -11.38 6.55 -3.02
C ASN A 484 -11.15 7.64 -1.97
N TYR A 485 -11.75 7.55 -0.79
CA TYR A 485 -11.52 8.53 0.28
C TYR A 485 -10.21 8.24 1.03
N VAL A 486 -9.11 8.16 0.29
CA VAL A 486 -7.74 7.92 0.78
C VAL A 486 -6.79 8.97 0.24
N GLY A 487 -5.76 9.35 1.00
CA GLY A 487 -4.74 10.34 0.64
C GLY A 487 -3.58 10.34 1.64
N GLY A 488 -2.47 11.00 1.31
CA GLY A 488 -1.31 11.06 2.20
C GLY A 488 -1.50 12.10 3.31
N ILE A 489 -1.52 13.37 2.92
CA ILE A 489 -1.69 14.53 3.80
C ILE A 489 -2.95 15.30 3.40
N ASP A 490 -3.80 15.68 4.35
CA ASP A 490 -5.00 16.50 4.13
C ASP A 490 -5.11 17.55 5.24
N LEU A 491 -4.87 18.81 4.90
CA LEU A 491 -4.79 19.93 5.85
C LEU A 491 -5.75 21.06 5.50
N MET A 492 -6.38 21.62 6.52
CA MET A 492 -7.25 22.79 6.43
C MET A 492 -6.69 23.92 7.28
N TYR A 493 -6.78 25.16 6.77
CA TYR A 493 -6.35 26.38 7.46
C TYR A 493 -4.87 26.39 7.90
N ALA A 494 -4.02 25.61 7.25
CA ALA A 494 -2.60 25.54 7.57
C ALA A 494 -1.94 26.89 7.31
N LYS A 495 -1.08 27.38 8.21
CA LYS A 495 -0.34 28.63 8.00
C LYS A 495 1.16 28.48 8.27
N ASN A 496 2.01 28.89 7.34
CA ASN A 496 3.47 28.73 7.46
C ASN A 496 3.92 27.26 7.66
N TRP A 497 3.24 26.30 7.03
CA TRP A 497 3.66 24.90 7.11
C TRP A 497 4.79 24.61 6.14
N VAL A 498 5.65 23.65 6.50
CA VAL A 498 6.66 23.08 5.60
C VAL A 498 6.41 21.58 5.44
N ILE A 499 6.17 21.14 4.22
CA ILE A 499 6.01 19.73 3.86
C ILE A 499 7.17 19.39 2.93
N SER A 500 8.21 18.75 3.46
CA SER A 500 9.45 18.57 2.71
C SER A 500 10.11 17.22 2.81
N ASP A 501 10.87 16.85 1.78
CA ASP A 501 11.76 15.68 1.84
C ASP A 501 11.00 14.36 2.07
N ASN A 502 9.68 14.33 1.79
CA ASN A 502 8.85 13.16 2.00
C ASN A 502 8.74 12.32 0.73
N VAL A 503 8.50 11.03 0.90
CA VAL A 503 8.28 10.09 -0.20
C VAL A 503 6.86 9.53 -0.10
N PHE A 504 6.10 9.56 -1.19
CA PHE A 504 4.75 9.00 -1.29
C PHE A 504 4.71 7.94 -2.39
N ILE A 505 4.29 6.72 -2.06
CA ILE A 505 4.28 5.59 -2.99
C ILE A 505 2.92 4.90 -2.92
N GLY A 506 2.25 4.78 -4.07
CA GLY A 506 1.07 3.90 -4.17
C GLY A 506 -0.14 4.34 -3.35
N ILE A 507 -0.29 5.66 -3.09
CA ILE A 507 -1.50 6.17 -2.43
C ILE A 507 -2.64 6.17 -3.44
N GLN A 508 -3.37 5.04 -3.47
CA GLN A 508 -4.31 4.71 -4.53
C GLN A 508 -5.68 4.32 -3.97
N GLY A 509 -6.72 4.83 -4.62
CA GLY A 509 -8.11 4.52 -4.36
C GLY A 509 -8.55 3.29 -5.14
N ARG A 510 -9.71 2.74 -4.80
CA ARG A 510 -10.26 1.55 -5.45
C ARG A 510 -10.36 1.66 -6.97
N THR A 511 -10.68 2.85 -7.48
CA THR A 511 -10.85 3.10 -8.92
C THR A 511 -9.75 3.98 -9.51
N ARG A 512 -8.62 4.11 -8.81
CA ARG A 512 -7.51 5.01 -9.17
C ARG A 512 -7.89 6.50 -9.14
N GLU A 513 -8.77 6.87 -8.22
CA GLU A 513 -9.28 8.25 -8.05
C GLU A 513 -9.10 8.76 -6.61
N ALA A 514 -8.05 8.33 -5.90
CA ALA A 514 -7.72 8.82 -4.55
C ALA A 514 -7.55 10.34 -4.48
N ARG A 515 -7.58 10.86 -3.25
CA ARG A 515 -7.18 12.24 -2.95
C ARG A 515 -5.66 12.38 -3.10
N GLY A 516 -5.20 13.64 -3.16
CA GLY A 516 -3.78 13.96 -3.31
C GLY A 516 -2.89 13.26 -2.28
N ALA A 517 -1.70 12.87 -2.72
CA ALA A 517 -0.58 12.53 -1.84
C ALA A 517 -0.35 13.67 -0.85
N ILE A 518 -0.42 14.92 -1.33
CA ILE A 518 -0.47 16.13 -0.51
C ILE A 518 -1.69 16.95 -0.91
N PHE A 519 -2.61 17.18 0.03
CA PHE A 519 -3.80 17.98 -0.18
C PHE A 519 -3.91 19.09 0.88
N ILE A 520 -3.82 20.34 0.44
CA ILE A 520 -3.99 21.50 1.31
C ILE A 520 -5.11 22.38 0.77
N TRP A 521 -5.99 22.84 1.66
CA TRP A 521 -7.20 23.56 1.28
C TRP A 521 -7.72 24.41 2.43
N PHE A 522 -8.89 25.05 2.23
CA PHE A 522 -9.57 25.86 3.23
C PHE A 522 -8.70 26.98 3.79
N ASP A 523 -8.50 28.06 3.01
CA ASP A 523 -7.75 29.25 3.45
C ASP A 523 -6.40 28.88 4.12
N SER A 524 -5.66 27.98 3.49
CA SER A 524 -4.28 27.67 3.89
C SER A 524 -3.34 28.74 3.31
N GLN A 525 -2.37 29.20 4.10
CA GLN A 525 -1.58 30.38 3.79
C GLN A 525 -0.08 30.12 3.95
N ASP A 526 0.73 30.68 3.06
CA ASP A 526 2.18 30.77 3.25
C ASP A 526 2.87 29.41 3.48
N CYS A 527 2.31 28.33 2.92
CA CYS A 527 2.84 26.98 3.07
C CYS A 527 3.88 26.67 1.98
N VAL A 528 4.92 25.92 2.32
CA VAL A 528 5.96 25.46 1.40
C VAL A 528 5.88 23.94 1.26
N ILE A 529 5.75 23.46 0.03
CA ILE A 529 5.73 22.04 -0.33
C ILE A 529 6.92 21.80 -1.25
N GLU A 530 7.99 21.19 -0.72
CA GLU A 530 9.26 21.11 -1.43
C GLU A 530 10.03 19.83 -1.27
N ARG A 531 10.85 19.46 -2.26
CA ARG A 531 11.72 18.29 -2.17
C ARG A 531 10.98 16.96 -1.89
N ASN A 532 9.70 16.87 -2.25
CA ASN A 532 8.95 15.64 -2.09
C ASN A 532 9.02 14.79 -3.36
N VAL A 533 8.98 13.48 -3.15
CA VAL A 533 8.97 12.46 -4.19
C VAL A 533 7.61 11.76 -4.18
N ILE A 534 6.89 11.80 -5.29
CA ILE A 534 5.55 11.22 -5.43
C ILE A 534 5.57 10.21 -6.58
N ILE A 535 5.27 8.95 -6.25
CA ILE A 535 5.39 7.82 -7.17
C ILE A 535 4.08 7.05 -7.17
N ASP A 536 3.44 6.98 -8.34
CA ASP A 536 2.25 6.15 -8.56
C ASP A 536 1.13 6.39 -7.52
N CYS A 537 0.94 7.65 -7.13
CA CYS A 537 -0.24 8.07 -6.35
C CYS A 537 -1.30 8.55 -7.32
N ASP A 538 -2.60 8.40 -7.05
CA ASP A 538 -3.60 8.80 -8.06
C ASP A 538 -3.56 10.30 -8.36
N ALA A 539 -3.36 11.13 -7.33
CA ALA A 539 -3.11 12.56 -7.46
C ALA A 539 -1.86 12.95 -6.64
N GLY A 540 -1.08 13.90 -7.15
CA GLY A 540 0.14 14.39 -6.50
C GLY A 540 -0.17 15.47 -5.45
N ILE A 541 0.07 16.73 -5.83
CA ILE A 541 -0.06 17.90 -4.96
C ILE A 541 -1.31 18.68 -5.35
N CYS A 542 -2.29 18.77 -4.46
CA CYS A 542 -3.53 19.50 -4.67
C CYS A 542 -3.58 20.73 -3.75
N LEU A 543 -3.65 21.92 -4.34
CA LEU A 543 -3.90 23.19 -3.66
C LEU A 543 -5.38 23.53 -3.82
N GLY A 544 -6.25 22.87 -3.04
CA GLY A 544 -7.69 23.00 -3.16
C GLY A 544 -8.38 21.94 -4.03
N ASN A 545 -9.71 22.02 -4.09
CA ASN A 545 -10.54 21.21 -4.96
C ASN A 545 -11.76 22.03 -5.42
N PRO A 546 -12.63 21.51 -6.31
CA PRO A 546 -13.78 22.28 -6.78
C PRO A 546 -14.84 22.63 -5.71
N HIS A 547 -14.78 22.03 -4.52
CA HIS A 547 -15.74 22.27 -3.46
C HIS A 547 -15.31 23.44 -2.57
N ARG A 548 -16.10 24.51 -2.56
CA ARG A 548 -16.00 25.60 -1.58
C ARG A 548 -17.11 25.47 -0.54
N ALA A 549 -16.74 25.54 0.73
CA ALA A 549 -17.72 25.71 1.80
C ALA A 549 -18.04 27.20 2.01
N ASP A 550 -19.18 27.48 2.63
CA ASP A 550 -19.65 28.84 2.88
C ASP A 550 -18.59 29.69 3.59
N GLY A 551 -18.30 30.86 3.02
CA GLY A 551 -17.33 31.82 3.53
C GLY A 551 -15.87 31.50 3.23
N ILE A 552 -15.58 30.51 2.38
CA ILE A 552 -14.22 30.20 1.89
C ILE A 552 -14.17 30.44 0.37
N ASN A 553 -13.55 31.57 -0.03
CA ASN A 553 -13.39 31.92 -1.45
C ASN A 553 -12.08 31.36 -2.04
N THR A 554 -11.02 31.33 -1.23
CA THR A 554 -9.68 30.91 -1.61
C THR A 554 -9.26 29.70 -0.78
N HIS A 555 -8.76 28.66 -1.42
CA HIS A 555 -8.23 27.47 -0.76
C HIS A 555 -6.79 27.64 -0.30
N CYS A 556 -5.94 28.26 -1.13
CA CYS A 556 -4.52 28.46 -0.85
C CYS A 556 -4.09 29.87 -1.24
N LEU A 557 -3.36 30.54 -0.34
CA LEU A 557 -2.87 31.91 -0.52
C LEU A 557 -1.36 31.96 -0.27
N ARG A 558 -0.59 32.43 -1.25
CA ARG A 558 0.89 32.54 -1.16
C ARG A 558 1.61 31.23 -0.83
N CYS A 559 1.02 30.09 -1.19
CA CYS A 559 1.68 28.79 -1.05
C CYS A 559 2.70 28.60 -2.18
N VAL A 560 3.81 27.92 -1.87
CA VAL A 560 4.89 27.63 -2.82
C VAL A 560 5.05 26.11 -2.95
N VAL A 561 4.97 25.61 -4.19
CA VAL A 561 5.24 24.22 -4.55
C VAL A 561 6.51 24.19 -5.38
N ARG A 562 7.62 23.69 -4.84
CA ARG A 562 8.92 23.73 -5.54
C ARG A 562 9.78 22.49 -5.41
N ASN A 563 10.62 22.19 -6.39
CA ASN A 563 11.59 21.09 -6.34
C ASN A 563 10.97 19.74 -5.99
N ASN A 564 9.79 19.39 -6.53
CA ASN A 564 9.21 18.07 -6.30
C ASN A 564 9.42 17.17 -7.53
N PHE A 565 9.61 15.87 -7.29
CA PHE A 565 9.56 14.83 -8.30
C PHE A 565 8.20 14.14 -8.26
N ILE A 566 7.53 14.05 -9.41
CA ILE A 566 6.20 13.45 -9.50
C ILE A 566 6.13 12.52 -10.71
N THR A 567 5.76 11.25 -10.49
CA THR A 567 5.54 10.27 -11.55
C THR A 567 4.20 9.56 -11.40
N ARG A 568 3.54 9.31 -12.54
CA ARG A 568 2.29 8.51 -12.61
C ARG A 568 1.20 9.00 -11.65
N ALA A 569 0.99 10.31 -11.63
CA ALA A 569 -0.07 10.97 -10.88
C ALA A 569 -1.28 11.28 -11.78
N THR A 570 -1.98 10.23 -12.18
CA THR A 570 -2.89 10.24 -13.33
C THR A 570 -4.08 11.20 -13.21
N GLU A 571 -4.65 11.40 -12.02
CA GLU A 571 -5.72 12.39 -11.79
C GLU A 571 -5.21 13.83 -11.82
N GLY A 572 -3.94 14.03 -11.46
CA GLY A 572 -3.21 15.27 -11.63
C GLY A 572 -1.91 15.32 -10.82
N GLY A 573 -0.81 15.76 -11.44
CA GLY A 573 0.49 15.90 -10.78
C GLY A 573 0.51 17.07 -9.79
N ILE A 574 0.29 18.29 -10.27
CA ILE A 574 0.06 19.48 -9.44
C ILE A 574 -1.24 20.14 -9.88
N VAL A 575 -2.16 20.35 -8.92
CA VAL A 575 -3.51 20.84 -9.20
C VAL A 575 -3.86 22.02 -8.29
N PRO A 576 -3.68 23.28 -8.75
CA PRO A 576 -4.21 24.44 -8.06
C PRO A 576 -5.68 24.71 -8.43
N VAL A 577 -6.50 24.95 -7.40
CA VAL A 577 -7.93 25.27 -7.51
C VAL A 577 -8.31 26.34 -6.49
N TYR A 578 -8.90 27.45 -6.94
CA TYR A 578 -9.24 28.60 -6.08
C TYR A 578 -8.03 29.08 -5.27
N THR A 579 -6.93 29.39 -5.95
CA THR A 579 -5.70 29.87 -5.31
C THR A 579 -5.46 31.35 -5.55
N GLN A 580 -4.61 31.97 -4.74
CA GLN A 580 -4.19 33.35 -4.92
C GLN A 580 -2.71 33.50 -4.59
N ASP A 581 -1.95 34.21 -5.43
CA ASP A 581 -0.52 34.53 -5.27
C ASP A 581 0.37 33.30 -5.00
N CYS A 582 -0.07 32.11 -5.40
CA CYS A 582 0.68 30.88 -5.22
C CYS A 582 1.78 30.74 -6.29
N LYS A 583 2.76 29.87 -6.04
CA LYS A 583 3.88 29.62 -6.96
C LYS A 583 4.10 28.13 -7.17
N ILE A 584 4.30 27.71 -8.42
CA ILE A 584 4.69 26.35 -8.83
C ILE A 584 6.02 26.48 -9.57
N LEU A 585 7.12 26.17 -8.88
CA LEU A 585 8.48 26.52 -9.32
C LEU A 585 9.38 25.29 -9.40
N ASN A 586 10.14 25.11 -10.49
CA ASN A 586 11.21 24.11 -10.51
C ASN A 586 10.74 22.70 -10.09
N ASN A 587 9.57 22.22 -10.52
CA ASN A 587 9.15 20.84 -10.30
C ASN A 587 9.49 19.99 -11.53
N THR A 588 9.82 18.71 -11.33
CA THR A 588 9.95 17.73 -12.43
C THR A 588 8.78 16.74 -12.37
N ILE A 589 7.97 16.70 -13.42
CA ILE A 589 6.82 15.79 -13.52
C ILE A 589 6.98 14.94 -14.77
N HIS A 590 6.86 13.63 -14.62
CA HIS A 590 7.02 12.68 -15.71
C HIS A 590 5.82 11.74 -15.81
N GLU A 591 5.07 11.86 -16.90
CA GLU A 591 3.98 10.97 -17.29
C GLU A 591 3.69 11.16 -18.79
N PRO A 592 4.56 10.66 -19.70
CA PRO A 592 4.43 10.90 -21.14
C PRO A 592 3.09 10.38 -21.70
N ASP A 593 2.62 9.25 -21.19
CA ASP A 593 1.36 8.62 -21.56
C ASP A 593 0.19 9.04 -20.65
N SER A 594 0.24 10.24 -20.06
CA SER A 594 -0.81 10.73 -19.15
C SER A 594 -2.17 10.75 -19.86
N ARG A 595 -3.03 9.77 -19.54
CA ARG A 595 -4.35 9.59 -20.16
C ARG A 595 -5.23 10.84 -20.11
N LEU A 596 -5.11 11.63 -19.05
CA LEU A 596 -5.89 12.84 -18.84
C LEU A 596 -5.14 14.11 -19.24
N GLY A 597 -3.83 14.03 -19.53
CA GLY A 597 -2.97 15.16 -19.83
C GLY A 597 -2.90 16.17 -18.67
N ARG A 598 -2.77 15.68 -17.43
CA ARG A 598 -2.92 16.49 -16.21
C ARG A 598 -1.63 16.57 -15.38
N LEU A 599 -0.46 16.74 -16.00
CA LEU A 599 0.81 16.87 -15.27
C LEU A 599 0.75 18.09 -14.33
N ILE A 600 0.47 19.26 -14.89
CA ILE A 600 -0.02 20.43 -14.13
C ILE A 600 -1.40 20.76 -14.68
N ARG A 601 -2.41 20.75 -13.82
CA ARG A 601 -3.79 21.09 -14.20
C ARG A 601 -4.29 22.25 -13.35
N ILE A 602 -4.52 23.39 -13.97
CA ILE A 602 -4.97 24.61 -13.32
C ILE A 602 -6.46 24.77 -13.61
N VAL A 603 -7.30 24.88 -12.57
CA VAL A 603 -8.77 24.92 -12.73
C VAL A 603 -9.37 26.01 -11.85
N PHE A 604 -10.40 26.69 -12.34
CA PHE A 604 -11.07 27.80 -11.65
C PHE A 604 -10.12 28.95 -11.28
N ASP A 605 -10.46 29.81 -10.32
CA ASP A 605 -9.70 31.03 -10.03
C ASP A 605 -8.31 30.72 -9.43
N ASN A 606 -7.27 31.38 -9.94
CA ASN A 606 -5.86 31.21 -9.57
C ASN A 606 -5.08 32.52 -9.73
N ASP A 607 -5.64 33.64 -9.28
CA ASP A 607 -5.09 34.98 -9.54
C ASP A 607 -3.69 35.15 -8.95
N GLY A 608 -2.76 35.68 -9.75
CA GLY A 608 -1.38 35.89 -9.32
C GLY A 608 -0.53 34.61 -9.28
N LEU A 609 -1.06 33.47 -9.75
CA LEU A 609 -0.30 32.22 -9.84
C LEU A 609 0.90 32.40 -10.78
N LEU A 610 2.08 32.02 -10.29
CA LEU A 610 3.30 31.91 -11.06
C LEU A 610 3.64 30.43 -11.29
N VAL A 611 3.73 30.02 -12.54
CA VAL A 611 4.20 28.68 -12.94
C VAL A 611 5.50 28.85 -13.70
N ALA A 612 6.64 28.52 -13.08
CA ALA A 612 7.93 28.80 -13.68
C ALA A 612 8.99 27.71 -13.50
N ASN A 613 9.88 27.60 -14.49
CA ASN A 613 11.04 26.71 -14.47
C ASN A 613 10.69 25.23 -14.23
N ASN A 614 9.45 24.79 -14.47
CA ASN A 614 9.07 23.39 -14.31
C ASN A 614 9.49 22.57 -15.54
N LEU A 615 9.86 21.31 -15.31
CA LEU A 615 10.20 20.32 -16.32
C LEU A 615 9.08 19.30 -16.43
N LEU A 616 8.27 19.39 -17.47
CA LEU A 616 7.19 18.43 -17.75
C LEU A 616 7.63 17.49 -18.87
N SER A 617 7.97 16.26 -18.48
CA SER A 617 8.21 15.14 -19.38
C SER A 617 6.87 14.47 -19.73
N GLY A 618 6.16 15.04 -20.70
CA GLY A 618 4.85 14.58 -21.14
C GLY A 618 3.95 15.70 -21.68
N PRO A 619 2.62 15.55 -21.57
CA PRO A 619 1.67 16.56 -22.03
C PRO A 619 1.90 17.94 -21.43
N LYS A 620 1.49 18.94 -22.20
CA LYS A 620 1.57 20.36 -21.84
C LYS A 620 0.78 20.68 -20.56
N ILE A 621 1.12 21.81 -19.94
CA ILE A 621 0.35 22.39 -18.86
C ILE A 621 -1.09 22.57 -19.33
N ARG A 622 -2.03 22.03 -18.54
CA ARG A 622 -3.46 22.10 -18.82
C ARG A 622 -4.06 23.25 -18.02
N ASN A 623 -4.15 24.43 -18.65
CA ASN A 623 -4.81 25.59 -18.07
C ASN A 623 -6.31 25.64 -18.45
N GLU A 624 -7.18 25.54 -17.46
CA GLU A 624 -8.64 25.65 -17.55
C GLU A 624 -9.16 26.87 -16.73
N SER A 625 -8.27 27.80 -16.41
CA SER A 625 -8.55 29.01 -15.63
C SER A 625 -8.48 30.26 -16.51
N ASP A 626 -9.39 31.20 -16.23
CA ASP A 626 -9.41 32.54 -16.84
C ASP A 626 -8.62 33.58 -16.01
N SER A 627 -7.97 33.17 -14.91
CA SER A 627 -7.20 34.05 -14.04
C SER A 627 -5.93 34.59 -14.70
N ASN A 628 -5.41 35.69 -14.13
CA ASN A 628 -4.11 36.23 -14.52
C ASN A 628 -2.97 35.35 -13.99
N ILE A 629 -2.49 34.43 -14.83
CA ILE A 629 -1.44 33.45 -14.53
C ILE A 629 -0.19 33.74 -15.37
N ARG A 630 0.99 33.68 -14.76
CA ARG A 630 2.26 33.86 -15.45
C ARG A 630 2.96 32.52 -15.66
N PHE A 631 3.25 32.19 -16.91
CA PHE A 631 4.08 31.03 -17.29
C PHE A 631 5.45 31.52 -17.76
N VAL A 632 6.53 31.08 -17.10
CA VAL A 632 7.89 31.56 -17.39
C VAL A 632 8.89 30.43 -17.38
N GLY A 633 9.59 30.19 -18.49
CA GLY A 633 10.70 29.23 -18.53
C GLY A 633 10.31 27.78 -18.21
N ASN A 634 9.05 27.36 -18.39
CA ASN A 634 8.71 25.93 -18.27
C ASN A 634 9.16 25.18 -19.54
N VAL A 635 9.59 23.94 -19.38
CA VAL A 635 9.91 23.04 -20.48
C VAL A 635 8.85 21.93 -20.53
N GLU A 636 8.20 21.77 -21.68
CA GLU A 636 7.10 20.84 -21.91
C GLU A 636 7.42 19.98 -23.14
N LYS A 637 8.03 18.82 -22.92
CA LYS A 637 8.56 17.93 -23.98
C LYS A 637 8.46 16.46 -23.57
N GLU A 638 8.70 15.54 -24.49
CA GLU A 638 9.06 14.17 -24.12
C GLU A 638 10.55 14.18 -23.70
N LEU A 639 10.84 13.80 -22.45
CA LEU A 639 12.17 13.86 -21.86
C LEU A 639 12.53 12.57 -21.11
N THR A 640 11.85 11.44 -21.39
CA THR A 640 12.07 10.16 -20.72
C THR A 640 13.56 9.78 -20.74
N ASN A 641 14.20 9.93 -21.90
CA ASN A 641 15.56 9.46 -22.14
C ASN A 641 16.65 10.31 -21.46
N VAL A 642 16.30 11.48 -20.93
CA VAL A 642 17.27 12.36 -20.25
C VAL A 642 17.13 12.34 -18.72
N LEU A 643 16.27 11.45 -18.19
CA LEU A 643 16.05 11.23 -16.76
C LEU A 643 16.65 9.88 -16.34
N VAL A 644 17.21 9.80 -15.13
CA VAL A 644 17.98 8.63 -14.68
C VAL A 644 17.16 7.33 -14.62
N ASN A 645 16.01 7.32 -13.95
CA ASN A 645 15.12 6.14 -13.90
C ASN A 645 13.66 6.55 -13.59
N PRO A 646 12.97 7.15 -14.57
CA PRO A 646 11.63 7.69 -14.35
C PRO A 646 10.56 6.63 -14.03
N SER A 647 10.75 5.38 -14.46
CA SER A 647 9.84 4.28 -14.10
C SER A 647 9.81 3.99 -12.59
N HIS A 648 10.90 4.30 -11.87
CA HIS A 648 10.99 4.16 -10.41
C HIS A 648 10.95 5.49 -9.67
N GLY A 649 10.58 6.59 -10.34
CA GLY A 649 10.46 7.91 -9.73
C GLY A 649 11.75 8.72 -9.65
N ASN A 650 12.89 8.19 -10.10
CA ASN A 650 14.15 8.91 -10.12
C ASN A 650 14.19 9.82 -11.36
N LEU A 651 13.88 11.10 -11.15
CA LEU A 651 13.79 12.13 -12.19
C LEU A 651 15.00 13.07 -12.19
N HIS A 652 16.12 12.66 -11.60
CA HIS A 652 17.38 13.40 -11.75
C HIS A 652 17.75 13.47 -13.23
N LEU A 653 18.32 14.60 -13.61
CA LEU A 653 18.80 14.86 -14.95
C LEU A 653 20.02 14.00 -15.24
N THR A 654 20.18 13.67 -16.51
CA THR A 654 21.44 13.17 -17.05
C THR A 654 22.15 14.31 -17.77
N THR A 655 23.44 14.13 -18.07
CA THR A 655 24.22 15.07 -18.90
C THR A 655 23.65 15.30 -20.31
N GLN A 656 22.67 14.50 -20.73
CA GLN A 656 22.00 14.63 -22.02
C GLN A 656 20.81 15.63 -21.99
N ALA A 657 20.44 16.16 -20.82
CA ALA A 657 19.30 17.07 -20.64
C ALA A 657 19.58 18.52 -21.11
N ALA A 658 20.06 18.71 -22.33
CA ALA A 658 20.50 20.01 -22.86
C ALA A 658 19.43 21.13 -22.86
N ASP A 659 18.16 20.73 -22.86
CA ASP A 659 17.00 21.64 -22.76
C ASP A 659 16.74 22.13 -21.33
N ALA A 660 17.26 21.45 -20.31
CA ALA A 660 17.09 21.79 -18.91
C ALA A 660 18.33 22.45 -18.32
N ILE A 661 19.51 21.96 -18.69
CA ILE A 661 20.78 22.34 -18.07
C ILE A 661 21.11 23.82 -18.36
N ASN A 662 21.32 24.60 -17.30
CA ASN A 662 21.66 26.03 -17.30
C ASN A 662 20.66 26.92 -18.07
N ARG A 663 19.38 26.53 -18.11
CA ARG A 663 18.33 27.24 -18.88
C ARG A 663 17.35 28.04 -18.03
N ALA A 664 17.32 27.83 -16.72
CA ALA A 664 16.35 28.51 -15.85
C ALA A 664 16.82 29.92 -15.48
N GLU A 665 15.86 30.84 -15.36
CA GLU A 665 16.12 32.13 -14.71
C GLU A 665 16.21 31.91 -13.19
N PRO A 666 17.24 32.46 -12.52
CA PRO A 666 17.37 32.34 -11.07
C PRO A 666 16.21 33.04 -10.36
N ARG A 667 15.73 32.43 -9.27
CA ARG A 667 14.63 32.94 -8.46
C ARG A 667 15.02 32.94 -6.99
N SER A 668 14.75 34.04 -6.30
CA SER A 668 14.99 34.15 -4.85
C SER A 668 14.21 33.12 -4.03
N ASP A 669 13.07 32.66 -4.56
CA ASP A 669 12.24 31.61 -3.96
C ASP A 669 12.74 30.19 -4.27
N VAL A 670 13.90 29.99 -4.92
CA VAL A 670 14.45 28.66 -5.20
C VAL A 670 15.98 28.72 -5.07
N THR A 671 16.48 28.40 -3.87
CA THR A 671 17.92 28.52 -3.55
C THR A 671 18.69 27.20 -3.62
N GLY A 672 17.98 26.07 -3.61
CA GLY A 672 18.55 24.75 -3.82
C GLY A 672 17.66 23.89 -4.70
N ASP A 673 17.99 22.62 -4.85
CA ASP A 673 17.30 21.66 -5.72
C ASP A 673 16.53 20.58 -4.92
N ILE A 674 16.29 19.40 -5.52
CA ILE A 674 15.61 18.23 -4.95
C ILE A 674 16.42 17.58 -3.82
N ASP A 675 17.75 17.59 -3.94
CA ASP A 675 18.71 17.00 -3.00
C ASP A 675 19.20 18.02 -1.96
N GLY A 676 18.84 19.28 -2.14
CA GLY A 676 19.25 20.39 -1.28
C GLY A 676 20.58 21.02 -1.70
N GLU A 677 21.08 20.67 -2.89
CA GLU A 677 22.27 21.28 -3.49
C GLU A 677 21.97 22.73 -3.89
N PRO A 678 22.91 23.67 -3.67
CA PRO A 678 22.70 25.08 -3.97
C PRO A 678 22.63 25.32 -5.48
N ARG A 679 21.71 26.19 -5.90
CA ARG A 679 21.58 26.58 -7.31
C ARG A 679 22.50 27.74 -7.67
N GLY A 680 23.10 27.67 -8.87
CA GLY A 680 24.01 28.69 -9.39
C GLY A 680 23.32 29.92 -10.00
N THR A 681 24.08 30.73 -10.74
CA THR A 681 23.56 31.90 -11.48
C THR A 681 22.80 31.51 -12.76
N LYS A 682 22.97 30.27 -13.22
CA LYS A 682 22.26 29.67 -14.34
C LYS A 682 21.68 28.32 -13.90
N PRO A 683 20.60 28.33 -13.11
CA PRO A 683 20.02 27.09 -12.63
C PRO A 683 19.49 26.21 -13.76
N ASP A 684 19.33 24.93 -13.45
CA ASP A 684 18.66 23.97 -14.30
C ASP A 684 17.13 24.10 -14.20
N ILE A 685 16.44 23.72 -15.29
CA ILE A 685 14.98 23.63 -15.32
C ILE A 685 14.55 22.32 -14.65
N GLY A 686 13.48 22.39 -13.86
CA GLY A 686 13.00 21.26 -13.07
C GLY A 686 13.55 21.27 -11.66
N ALA A 687 13.32 20.17 -10.95
CA ALA A 687 13.59 20.04 -9.52
C ALA A 687 15.05 19.72 -9.19
N ASP A 688 15.77 19.13 -10.13
CA ASP A 688 17.19 18.77 -9.99
C ASP A 688 18.11 19.92 -10.42
N GLU A 689 19.32 19.96 -9.89
CA GLU A 689 20.46 20.70 -10.45
C GLU A 689 21.53 19.67 -10.77
N LEU A 690 21.90 19.51 -12.04
CA LEU A 690 22.89 18.52 -12.42
C LEU A 690 24.25 18.92 -11.84
N ALA A 691 24.69 18.22 -10.81
CA ALA A 691 26.01 18.39 -10.22
C ALA A 691 27.10 18.33 -11.31
N SER A 692 27.90 19.39 -11.38
CA SER A 692 28.98 19.56 -12.36
C SER A 692 30.14 18.60 -12.18
#